data_AF-A0A369GW83-F1
#
_entry.id   AF-A0A369GW83-F1
#
_cell.length_a   1.000
_cell.length_b   1.000
_cell.length_c   1.000
_cell.angle_alpha   90.00
_cell.angle_beta   90.00
_cell.angle_gamma   90.00
#
_symmetry.space_group_name_H-M   'P 1'
#
loop_
_entity.id
_entity.type
_entity.pdbx_description
1 polymer ?
#
loop_
_entity_poly.entity_id
_entity_poly.type
_entity_poly.pdbx_seq_one_letter_code
_entity_poly.pdbx_strand_id
1 'polypeptide(L)'
;MTILRRGIIRPPTLFDNEFAQRLAIMRRGGVRPPANSLVDDELVKRGGIRPPAKTLVDDELVKRGGIRPPAHPLVDDELVKRGGVRPPALVDDELVKRGGNRPPAYGLVDGELVKRGGNRPPAYGLVDDKLVKRGGGRPPALVDDELVKRGGLSEPRAIMRRGGVRPPAMSLVDDKLEKRGGNRPPALVDDEFGNDDDDDDGSSLIRRDESLEKSAEVKRPLSMMQIDKLHHEGLTGKGSKIAIIGSGVDFLHPALGGCFGPGCLVSFGADLVRNRPTPQDCNPNGHSTFAAGLIAAQDNELGFIGVAPGAELGVYRVACDSELPSQVMVEAIRRAVDDGANVIVSTAGIEGGWSQSVISKAAQEAVAAGVVFVQAAGNFGSEGFFSNIDPASDEGVISVGIMNNEALPELVTRAHYSVDGDGKVFFRLFPASPPHNFTNTPMDVFTPGLNGDEPCGEWPDKMPDLTNKIVMARLGACDGHNTTGSGSSFHVKALADQGARYILLYSEIPTSFYIETWPMSVEAIGMVEQETAMTIFEALRAGRKVQITAPYPNSEAPQLYYEYPEDMAGAVAYFSSWGPTWDLALKPSLCVIGNGVVSTTARHTGSLYRSGSSSAPLLAGIVALIREKYARDGRIFDASSIENLLVSHSHPQLYHDTVSFQPYLAPVSQQGGGLIRAFDAAHATTFVKPAALNFKQADEHGIYPTLNLTLKNEGLRKVSYRLSNVPAITVYAFTADGSRSKYHGAIETVNISAPIELDETTLALEPGDSATIHVSASPPEGLDTSRLPIWSGWIAVNGSDGSSLSIPYQGVAGFLRDHQVLASKDSIMLNYRDEVVYDGLSLRLPPLPEESPFELVVNASLGIPLLRASLVSSESGGSPIRSYEINITGSLHGSPGAWIASDLTDLIWDGKLDSGTYPPKGAYRIVLRALRIFGDANKTDDWDVAESPRFIIEYNE
;
A
#
# COMPACT_ATOMS: atom_id res chain seq x y z
N MET A 1 -26.66 1.13 23.64
CA MET A 1 -27.34 2.27 22.97
C MET A 1 -26.32 3.37 22.71
N THR A 2 -26.48 4.13 21.62
CA THR A 2 -25.50 5.10 21.11
C THR A 2 -24.23 4.46 20.54
N ILE A 3 -24.40 3.64 19.49
CA ILE A 3 -23.33 3.32 18.53
C ILE A 3 -23.41 4.36 17.40
N LEU A 4 -22.27 4.91 17.01
CA LEU A 4 -22.16 5.88 15.93
C LEU A 4 -22.53 5.22 14.59
N ARG A 5 -23.63 5.68 13.98
CA ARG A 5 -23.96 5.33 12.58
C ARG A 5 -22.93 5.99 11.65
N ARG A 6 -21.99 5.24 11.11
CA ARG A 6 -21.35 5.59 9.83
C ARG A 6 -22.31 5.23 8.70
N GLY A 7 -22.47 6.13 7.73
CA GLY A 7 -23.53 6.05 6.74
C GLY A 7 -23.24 5.03 5.64
N ILE A 8 -24.12 4.04 5.47
CA ILE A 8 -24.26 3.31 4.21
C ILE A 8 -25.06 4.23 3.27
N ILE A 9 -24.36 4.93 2.37
CA ILE A 9 -25.02 5.67 1.29
C ILE A 9 -25.16 4.74 0.09
N ARG A 10 -26.36 4.15 -0.08
CA ARG A 10 -26.73 3.50 -1.34
C ARG A 10 -26.93 4.61 -2.42
N PRO A 11 -26.46 4.42 -3.66
CA PRO A 11 -26.68 5.41 -4.72
C PRO A 11 -28.18 5.55 -5.06
N PRO A 12 -28.66 6.75 -5.43
CA PRO A 12 -30.06 6.95 -5.80
C PRO A 12 -30.37 6.28 -7.16
N THR A 13 -31.29 5.34 -7.16
CA THR A 13 -31.75 4.65 -8.38
C THR A 13 -32.66 5.54 -9.22
N LEU A 14 -32.11 6.15 -10.27
CA LEU A 14 -32.86 6.72 -11.39
C LEU A 14 -32.18 6.33 -12.70
N PHE A 15 -32.70 5.31 -13.38
CA PHE A 15 -33.10 5.33 -14.81
C PHE A 15 -33.60 3.94 -15.29
N ASP A 16 -34.70 3.99 -16.04
CA ASP A 16 -35.32 3.01 -16.96
C ASP A 16 -35.63 1.55 -16.56
N ASN A 17 -36.96 1.30 -16.50
CA ASN A 17 -37.63 0.06 -16.14
C ASN A 17 -37.52 -1.11 -17.16
N GLU A 18 -36.80 -0.94 -18.28
CA GLU A 18 -36.53 -2.06 -19.22
C GLU A 18 -35.28 -2.88 -18.85
N PHE A 19 -34.36 -2.34 -18.03
CA PHE A 19 -33.14 -3.06 -17.65
C PHE A 19 -33.42 -4.19 -16.64
N ALA A 20 -34.39 -3.99 -15.74
CA ALA A 20 -34.77 -4.96 -14.70
C ALA A 20 -35.31 -6.29 -15.26
N GLN A 21 -36.06 -6.27 -16.38
CA GLN A 21 -36.65 -7.50 -16.94
C GLN A 21 -35.62 -8.42 -17.63
N ARG A 22 -34.43 -7.92 -18.01
CA ARG A 22 -33.39 -8.77 -18.63
C ARG A 22 -32.43 -9.42 -17.63
N LEU A 23 -32.26 -8.86 -16.42
CA LEU A 23 -31.48 -9.52 -15.36
C LEU A 23 -32.17 -10.80 -14.84
N ALA A 24 -33.51 -10.87 -14.89
CA ALA A 24 -34.28 -12.00 -14.38
C ALA A 24 -34.03 -13.35 -15.12
N ILE A 25 -33.43 -13.32 -16.31
CA ILE A 25 -33.15 -14.53 -17.12
C ILE A 25 -31.72 -15.07 -16.88
N MET A 26 -30.78 -14.27 -16.35
CA MET A 26 -29.40 -14.71 -16.06
C MET A 26 -29.16 -15.24 -14.64
N ARG A 27 -30.21 -15.62 -13.89
CA ARG A 27 -30.09 -16.42 -12.66
C ARG A 27 -30.35 -17.93 -12.86
N ARG A 28 -30.37 -18.43 -14.10
CA ARG A 28 -30.44 -19.86 -14.43
C ARG A 28 -29.47 -20.24 -15.55
N GLY A 29 -28.24 -20.57 -15.19
CA GLY A 29 -27.23 -21.12 -16.10
C GLY A 29 -26.56 -22.34 -15.49
N GLY A 30 -27.09 -23.54 -15.76
CA GLY A 30 -26.41 -24.79 -15.41
C GLY A 30 -25.14 -24.98 -16.25
N VAL A 31 -24.15 -25.65 -15.67
CA VAL A 31 -22.85 -25.94 -16.30
C VAL A 31 -23.03 -26.61 -17.67
N ARG A 32 -22.35 -26.08 -18.69
CA ARG A 32 -22.14 -26.75 -19.98
C ARG A 32 -20.64 -27.02 -20.13
N PRO A 33 -20.19 -28.29 -20.25
CA PRO A 33 -18.78 -28.58 -20.46
C PRO A 33 -18.32 -28.12 -21.86
N PRO A 34 -17.02 -27.86 -22.06
CA PRO A 34 -16.49 -27.33 -23.32
C PRO A 34 -16.65 -28.34 -24.47
N ALA A 35 -16.89 -27.82 -25.67
CA ALA A 35 -16.96 -28.62 -26.88
C ALA A 35 -15.55 -29.03 -27.34
N ASN A 36 -15.29 -30.34 -27.37
CA ASN A 36 -14.11 -30.89 -28.05
C ASN A 36 -14.31 -30.89 -29.58
N SER A 37 -13.19 -30.85 -30.29
CA SER A 37 -13.10 -30.80 -31.75
C SER A 37 -13.69 -32.03 -32.45
N LEU A 38 -14.17 -31.80 -33.67
CA LEU A 38 -14.71 -32.79 -34.61
C LEU A 38 -13.72 -33.91 -34.94
N VAL A 39 -14.10 -35.18 -34.69
CA VAL A 39 -13.66 -36.34 -35.49
C VAL A 39 -14.79 -37.39 -35.59
N ASP A 40 -15.20 -37.63 -36.84
CA ASP A 40 -15.88 -38.77 -37.46
C ASP A 40 -16.84 -39.73 -36.71
N ASP A 41 -18.00 -39.96 -37.31
CA ASP A 41 -19.16 -40.66 -36.75
C ASP A 41 -19.36 -42.06 -37.39
N GLU A 42 -18.34 -42.92 -37.34
CA GLU A 42 -18.48 -44.37 -37.62
C GLU A 42 -17.59 -45.22 -36.69
N LEU A 43 -18.05 -45.51 -35.45
CA LEU A 43 -17.63 -46.73 -34.71
C LEU A 43 -18.47 -47.11 -33.46
N VAL A 44 -19.76 -46.74 -33.35
CA VAL A 44 -20.65 -47.27 -32.30
C VAL A 44 -21.39 -48.54 -32.75
N LYS A 45 -20.64 -49.61 -33.07
CA LYS A 45 -21.18 -50.97 -33.27
C LYS A 45 -20.24 -52.08 -32.80
N ARG A 46 -20.10 -52.22 -31.48
CA ARG A 46 -19.99 -53.50 -30.71
C ARG A 46 -19.68 -53.17 -29.25
N GLY A 47 -20.50 -53.65 -28.32
CA GLY A 47 -20.26 -53.45 -26.88
C GLY A 47 -18.97 -54.14 -26.45
N GLY A 48 -18.09 -53.38 -25.79
CA GLY A 48 -16.79 -53.85 -25.31
C GLY A 48 -16.33 -53.02 -24.11
N ILE A 49 -15.83 -53.69 -23.08
CA ILE A 49 -15.36 -53.08 -21.84
C ILE A 49 -13.98 -52.43 -22.09
N ARG A 50 -13.77 -51.19 -21.62
CA ARG A 50 -12.49 -50.48 -21.73
C ARG A 50 -11.48 -51.00 -20.68
N PRO A 51 -10.30 -51.53 -21.06
CA PRO A 51 -9.19 -51.74 -20.14
C PRO A 51 -8.45 -50.42 -19.85
N PRO A 52 -7.71 -50.30 -18.72
CA PRO A 52 -6.97 -49.09 -18.38
C PRO A 52 -5.85 -48.82 -19.39
N ALA A 53 -5.66 -47.54 -19.72
CA ALA A 53 -4.70 -47.12 -20.74
C ALA A 53 -3.25 -47.27 -20.26
N LYS A 54 -2.39 -47.83 -21.11
CA LYS A 54 -0.94 -47.79 -20.93
C LYS A 54 -0.42 -46.38 -21.20
N THR A 55 0.62 -46.01 -20.47
CA THR A 55 1.50 -44.89 -20.79
C THR A 55 2.14 -45.08 -22.17
N LEU A 56 2.10 -44.02 -22.99
CA LEU A 56 3.02 -43.82 -24.10
C LEU A 56 3.94 -42.67 -23.72
N VAL A 57 5.24 -42.92 -23.84
CA VAL A 57 6.31 -41.94 -23.69
C VAL A 57 6.53 -41.31 -25.05
N ASP A 58 6.75 -39.99 -25.09
CA ASP A 58 7.21 -39.29 -26.29
C ASP A 58 8.68 -38.88 -26.11
N ASP A 59 9.52 -39.28 -27.06
CA ASP A 59 10.99 -39.37 -26.93
C ASP A 59 11.73 -38.16 -27.57
N GLU A 60 11.21 -36.94 -27.41
CA GLU A 60 11.88 -35.70 -27.87
C GLU A 60 12.47 -34.80 -26.77
N LEU A 61 12.39 -35.19 -25.49
CA LEU A 61 12.93 -34.41 -24.36
C LEU A 61 14.38 -34.75 -23.94
N VAL A 62 15.17 -35.38 -24.82
CA VAL A 62 16.61 -35.67 -24.57
C VAL A 62 17.52 -35.07 -25.66
N LYS A 63 17.33 -33.78 -25.97
CA LYS A 63 18.33 -32.94 -26.67
C LYS A 63 18.43 -31.51 -26.10
N ARG A 64 18.66 -31.37 -24.79
CA ARG A 64 19.33 -30.21 -24.11
C ARG A 64 19.40 -30.39 -22.57
N GLY A 65 20.29 -31.27 -22.11
CA GLY A 65 21.02 -31.12 -20.84
C GLY A 65 20.29 -30.81 -19.50
N GLY A 66 19.02 -31.13 -19.32
CA GLY A 66 18.30 -30.92 -18.05
C GLY A 66 18.54 -32.03 -17.01
N ILE A 67 18.82 -31.66 -15.76
CA ILE A 67 18.93 -32.59 -14.62
C ILE A 67 17.55 -32.77 -13.96
N ARG A 68 17.21 -34.01 -13.59
CA ARG A 68 15.94 -34.40 -12.96
C ARG A 68 15.97 -34.15 -11.45
N PRO A 69 14.96 -33.49 -10.84
CA PRO A 69 14.78 -33.47 -9.38
C PRO A 69 14.44 -34.87 -8.82
N PRO A 70 14.74 -35.17 -7.54
CA PRO A 70 14.34 -36.42 -6.91
C PRO A 70 12.82 -36.53 -6.79
N ALA A 71 12.26 -37.70 -7.06
CA ALA A 71 10.84 -37.95 -6.88
C ALA A 71 10.51 -38.22 -5.40
N HIS A 72 9.56 -37.46 -4.84
CA HIS A 72 8.92 -37.84 -3.58
C HIS A 72 7.99 -39.05 -3.80
N PRO A 73 7.86 -39.97 -2.83
CA PRO A 73 6.97 -41.12 -2.95
C PRO A 73 5.50 -40.68 -2.88
N LEU A 74 4.70 -41.21 -3.79
CA LEU A 74 3.24 -41.07 -3.79
C LEU A 74 2.65 -41.79 -2.55
N VAL A 75 1.70 -41.13 -1.88
CA VAL A 75 0.89 -41.75 -0.82
C VAL A 75 -0.39 -42.32 -1.43
N ASP A 76 -0.80 -43.48 -0.92
CA ASP A 76 -2.00 -44.23 -1.35
C ASP A 76 -3.27 -43.63 -0.71
N ASP A 77 -4.24 -43.25 -1.55
CA ASP A 77 -5.44 -42.47 -1.17
C ASP A 77 -6.53 -43.29 -0.43
N GLU A 78 -6.38 -44.60 -0.25
CA GLU A 78 -7.38 -45.44 0.44
C GLU A 78 -7.23 -45.54 1.98
N LEU A 79 -6.20 -44.95 2.60
CA LEU A 79 -5.97 -45.07 4.06
C LEU A 79 -6.47 -43.91 4.95
N VAL A 80 -7.07 -42.86 4.39
CA VAL A 80 -7.64 -41.73 5.17
C VAL A 80 -9.14 -41.92 5.49
N LYS A 81 -9.55 -43.14 5.88
CA LYS A 81 -10.92 -43.44 6.35
C LYS A 81 -10.98 -44.39 7.55
N ARG A 82 -10.30 -44.02 8.66
CA ARG A 82 -10.68 -44.28 10.07
C ARG A 82 -9.61 -43.67 10.99
N GLY A 83 -10.01 -42.76 11.88
CA GLY A 83 -9.07 -42.09 12.78
C GLY A 83 -8.37 -43.06 13.74
N GLY A 84 -7.04 -42.98 13.80
CA GLY A 84 -6.20 -43.73 14.71
C GLY A 84 -4.81 -43.12 14.81
N VAL A 85 -4.42 -42.73 16.02
CA VAL A 85 -3.09 -42.14 16.32
C VAL A 85 -2.06 -43.25 16.51
N ARG A 86 -0.83 -43.07 16.00
CA ARG A 86 0.29 -43.97 16.24
C ARG A 86 1.16 -43.45 17.40
N PRO A 87 1.43 -44.22 18.47
CA PRO A 87 2.42 -43.85 19.47
C PRO A 87 3.85 -44.06 18.93
N PRO A 88 4.86 -43.33 19.44
CA PRO A 88 6.24 -43.47 18.99
C PRO A 88 6.84 -44.80 19.46
N ALA A 89 7.53 -45.49 18.55
CA ALA A 89 8.30 -46.70 18.85
C ALA A 89 9.80 -46.43 18.67
N LEU A 90 10.60 -47.19 19.43
CA LEU A 90 12.03 -46.96 19.66
C LEU A 90 12.95 -47.25 18.46
N VAL A 91 14.05 -46.50 18.46
CA VAL A 91 15.42 -46.77 17.96
C VAL A 91 15.74 -48.21 17.55
N ASP A 92 16.26 -48.40 16.33
CA ASP A 92 17.62 -48.93 15.96
C ASP A 92 17.65 -49.19 14.42
N ASP A 93 18.76 -49.31 13.68
CA ASP A 93 20.21 -49.26 13.95
C ASP A 93 20.92 -48.91 12.62
N GLU A 94 21.82 -47.92 12.59
CA GLU A 94 23.01 -47.84 11.71
C GLU A 94 23.76 -46.50 11.90
N LEU A 95 24.80 -46.49 12.74
CA LEU A 95 26.10 -45.82 12.46
C LEU A 95 27.11 -45.96 13.62
N VAL A 96 27.66 -47.16 13.78
CA VAL A 96 28.94 -47.34 14.49
C VAL A 96 30.10 -47.17 13.51
N LYS A 97 30.81 -46.03 13.56
CA LYS A 97 32.26 -45.93 13.28
C LYS A 97 32.84 -44.54 13.55
N ARG A 98 33.93 -44.49 14.35
CA ARG A 98 34.73 -43.30 14.76
C ARG A 98 33.95 -42.36 15.71
N GLY A 99 34.28 -42.19 17.00
CA GLY A 99 35.44 -42.60 17.79
C GLY A 99 36.23 -41.38 18.27
N GLY A 100 35.96 -40.88 19.48
CA GLY A 100 36.67 -39.72 20.05
C GLY A 100 36.08 -39.13 21.34
N ASN A 101 36.57 -39.63 22.49
CA ASN A 101 36.61 -39.07 23.86
C ASN A 101 35.57 -38.07 24.42
N ARG A 102 35.09 -38.43 25.63
CA ARG A 102 34.37 -37.61 26.63
C ARG A 102 35.33 -37.26 27.78
N PRO A 103 35.26 -36.07 28.40
CA PRO A 103 35.12 -35.99 29.87
C PRO A 103 34.37 -34.72 30.36
N PRO A 104 34.13 -34.53 31.67
CA PRO A 104 33.32 -35.37 32.57
C PRO A 104 32.13 -34.58 33.17
N ALA A 105 31.21 -35.27 33.85
CA ALA A 105 30.06 -34.65 34.51
C ALA A 105 30.32 -34.30 35.99
N TYR A 106 29.78 -33.15 36.41
CA TYR A 106 29.40 -32.79 37.79
C TYR A 106 28.19 -31.85 37.67
N GLY A 107 27.14 -31.90 38.49
CA GLY A 107 26.76 -32.88 39.51
C GLY A 107 25.37 -32.49 40.05
N LEU A 108 24.47 -33.45 40.26
CA LEU A 108 23.14 -33.19 40.80
C LEU A 108 23.22 -32.82 42.29
N VAL A 109 22.48 -31.79 42.70
CA VAL A 109 21.98 -31.66 44.08
C VAL A 109 20.48 -31.37 44.00
N ASP A 110 19.75 -32.06 44.87
CA ASP A 110 18.30 -32.22 44.93
C ASP A 110 17.70 -31.36 46.07
N GLY A 111 16.36 -31.24 46.13
CA GLY A 111 15.66 -30.85 47.36
C GLY A 111 14.77 -29.60 47.29
N GLU A 112 13.48 -29.81 47.01
CA GLU A 112 12.38 -28.85 47.25
C GLU A 112 12.36 -28.25 48.68
N LEU A 113 11.82 -27.03 48.84
CA LEU A 113 10.51 -26.79 49.50
C LEU A 113 10.21 -25.30 49.82
N VAL A 114 9.20 -24.77 49.12
CA VAL A 114 8.00 -24.12 49.70
C VAL A 114 8.08 -22.76 50.45
N LYS A 115 7.41 -21.77 49.81
CA LYS A 115 6.56 -20.68 50.36
C LYS A 115 7.13 -19.77 51.47
N ARG A 116 7.26 -18.48 51.12
CA ARG A 116 6.48 -17.37 51.74
C ARG A 116 6.58 -16.10 50.88
N GLY A 117 5.44 -15.55 50.47
CA GLY A 117 5.40 -14.23 49.85
C GLY A 117 5.65 -13.12 50.88
N GLY A 118 6.32 -12.05 50.48
CA GLY A 118 6.58 -10.88 51.32
C GLY A 118 7.47 -9.85 50.64
N ASN A 119 6.89 -8.72 50.23
CA ASN A 119 7.63 -7.58 49.68
C ASN A 119 8.40 -6.80 50.76
N ARG A 120 9.61 -6.33 50.44
CA ARG A 120 10.05 -4.96 50.81
C ARG A 120 11.14 -4.41 49.87
N PRO A 121 11.26 -3.07 49.74
CA PRO A 121 11.99 -2.36 48.66
C PRO A 121 13.49 -2.15 48.97
N PRO A 122 14.31 -1.64 48.01
CA PRO A 122 15.76 -1.74 48.08
C PRO A 122 16.42 -0.79 49.08
N ALA A 123 17.55 -1.24 49.64
CA ALA A 123 18.46 -0.42 50.42
C ALA A 123 19.62 0.07 49.54
N TYR A 124 19.96 1.35 49.64
CA TYR A 124 21.11 1.97 48.97
C TYR A 124 22.43 1.53 49.61
N GLY A 125 23.46 1.36 48.76
CA GLY A 125 24.88 1.45 49.13
C GLY A 125 25.63 1.97 47.90
N LEU A 126 26.00 3.26 47.87
CA LEU A 126 27.24 3.82 48.41
C LEU A 126 28.52 3.27 47.74
N VAL A 127 28.98 4.04 46.75
CA VAL A 127 30.37 4.45 46.47
C VAL A 127 31.48 3.55 47.02
N ASP A 128 32.32 3.04 46.11
CA ASP A 128 33.76 2.98 46.34
C ASP A 128 34.49 3.77 45.24
N ASP A 129 35.63 4.33 45.59
CA ASP A 129 36.25 5.47 44.93
C ASP A 129 37.71 5.16 44.57
N LYS A 130 38.13 5.55 43.37
CA LYS A 130 39.49 5.46 42.78
C LYS A 130 39.94 4.11 42.19
N LEU A 131 40.03 4.11 40.86
CA LEU A 131 41.26 3.65 40.19
C LEU A 131 41.54 4.54 38.96
N VAL A 132 42.71 5.19 38.95
CA VAL A 132 43.12 6.14 37.89
C VAL A 132 44.40 5.63 37.24
N LYS A 133 44.38 5.36 35.92
CA LYS A 133 45.33 5.97 34.94
C LYS A 133 45.15 5.49 33.50
N ARG A 134 44.89 6.49 32.63
CA ARG A 134 45.42 6.70 31.26
C ARG A 134 45.00 5.75 30.12
N GLY A 135 44.29 6.34 29.15
CA GLY A 135 44.42 5.98 27.73
C GLY A 135 43.17 6.19 26.89
N GLY A 136 42.93 7.40 26.37
CA GLY A 136 41.81 7.66 25.44
C GLY A 136 41.55 9.14 25.21
N GLY A 137 41.60 9.58 23.95
CA GLY A 137 41.34 10.98 23.56
C GLY A 137 39.84 11.28 23.37
N ARG A 138 39.47 12.56 23.48
CA ARG A 138 38.09 13.06 23.42
C ARG A 138 37.80 13.71 22.05
N PRO A 139 36.74 13.31 21.33
CA PRO A 139 36.10 14.12 20.28
C PRO A 139 35.22 15.24 20.90
N PRO A 140 35.02 16.37 20.21
CA PRO A 140 34.46 17.58 20.82
C PRO A 140 32.94 17.53 21.01
N ALA A 141 32.46 18.16 22.09
CA ALA A 141 31.05 18.49 22.29
C ALA A 141 30.77 19.92 21.81
N LEU A 142 29.59 20.14 21.24
CA LEU A 142 29.07 21.45 20.81
C LEU A 142 27.63 21.65 21.33
N VAL A 143 27.49 22.05 22.59
CA VAL A 143 26.40 22.90 23.08
C VAL A 143 27.00 23.76 24.19
N ASP A 144 26.70 25.06 24.17
CA ASP A 144 27.10 26.02 25.21
C ASP A 144 25.85 26.36 26.04
N ASP A 145 25.94 26.20 27.36
CA ASP A 145 24.80 26.12 28.28
C ASP A 145 24.83 27.32 29.26
N GLU A 146 24.65 28.53 28.74
CA GLU A 146 24.33 29.72 29.55
C GLU A 146 23.16 30.52 28.95
N LEU A 147 21.98 30.43 29.60
CA LEU A 147 21.22 31.58 30.13
C LEU A 147 19.78 31.20 30.53
N VAL A 148 19.62 30.68 31.76
CA VAL A 148 18.33 30.72 32.48
C VAL A 148 18.48 31.60 33.72
N LYS A 149 18.05 32.88 33.61
CA LYS A 149 17.42 33.71 34.66
C LYS A 149 17.37 35.20 34.28
N ARG A 150 16.18 35.68 33.91
CA ARG A 150 15.53 36.91 34.43
C ARG A 150 14.17 37.07 33.75
N GLY A 151 13.10 37.12 34.54
CA GLY A 151 11.75 37.33 34.02
C GLY A 151 11.45 38.81 33.75
N GLY A 152 10.51 39.05 32.85
CA GLY A 152 9.94 40.37 32.55
C GLY A 152 8.69 40.20 31.69
N LEU A 153 7.58 40.79 32.10
CA LEU A 153 6.28 40.72 31.41
C LEU A 153 6.21 41.75 30.28
N SER A 154 5.89 41.32 29.06
CA SER A 154 4.96 42.02 28.15
C SER A 154 4.71 41.27 26.83
N GLU A 155 3.44 41.17 26.46
CA GLU A 155 2.97 41.06 25.07
C GLU A 155 2.55 42.48 24.59
N PRO A 156 2.28 42.76 23.28
CA PRO A 156 1.98 41.80 22.21
C PRO A 156 2.68 42.03 20.83
N ARG A 157 2.48 41.05 19.93
CA ARG A 157 2.54 41.13 18.44
C ARG A 157 3.82 41.68 17.76
N ALA A 158 4.62 40.77 17.23
CA ALA A 158 5.37 40.99 15.99
C ALA A 158 5.49 39.67 15.18
N ILE A 159 5.22 39.75 13.88
CA ILE A 159 5.34 38.62 12.93
C ILE A 159 6.83 38.34 12.70
N MET A 160 7.28 37.09 12.85
CA MET A 160 8.66 36.71 12.51
C MET A 160 8.73 35.41 11.71
N ARG A 161 9.03 35.53 10.41
CA ARG A 161 9.54 34.43 9.58
C ARG A 161 10.99 34.13 9.98
N ARG A 162 11.35 32.86 10.22
CA ARG A 162 12.60 32.18 9.76
C ARG A 162 12.81 30.83 10.45
N GLY A 163 13.24 29.83 9.68
CA GLY A 163 13.64 28.51 10.20
C GLY A 163 14.13 27.51 9.15
N GLY A 164 14.61 27.95 7.98
CA GLY A 164 15.06 27.05 6.91
C GLY A 164 16.50 26.54 7.13
N VAL A 165 16.67 25.22 7.08
CA VAL A 165 17.99 24.54 7.15
C VAL A 165 18.60 24.44 5.74
N ARG A 166 19.93 24.58 5.61
CA ARG A 166 20.64 24.43 4.33
C ARG A 166 20.93 22.95 4.01
N PRO A 167 20.93 22.54 2.73
CA PRO A 167 21.36 21.20 2.32
C PRO A 167 22.87 20.98 2.52
N PRO A 168 23.33 19.73 2.64
CA PRO A 168 24.74 19.39 2.86
C PRO A 168 25.62 19.66 1.64
N ALA A 169 26.88 20.04 1.88
CA ALA A 169 27.81 20.45 0.84
C ALA A 169 28.42 19.27 0.07
N MET A 170 28.55 19.42 -1.25
CA MET A 170 29.36 18.54 -2.10
C MET A 170 30.84 18.59 -1.70
N SER A 171 31.51 17.45 -1.77
CA SER A 171 32.94 17.33 -1.50
C SER A 171 33.79 18.00 -2.59
N LEU A 172 34.57 19.01 -2.21
CA LEU A 172 35.64 19.53 -3.05
C LEU A 172 36.87 18.60 -2.96
N VAL A 173 37.35 18.14 -4.12
CA VAL A 173 38.68 17.54 -4.26
C VAL A 173 39.68 18.67 -4.57
N ASP A 174 40.87 18.56 -3.98
CA ASP A 174 41.97 19.54 -4.03
C ASP A 174 42.33 19.96 -5.47
N ASP A 175 42.53 21.27 -5.68
CA ASP A 175 43.07 21.81 -6.92
C ASP A 175 44.23 22.78 -6.61
N LYS A 176 45.41 22.50 -7.19
CA LYS A 176 46.66 23.25 -6.95
C LYS A 176 47.43 23.44 -8.26
N LEU A 177 48.00 24.64 -8.42
CA LEU A 177 48.94 25.06 -9.48
C LEU A 177 48.24 25.31 -10.85
N GLU A 178 48.60 26.29 -11.68
CA GLU A 178 49.51 27.44 -11.54
C GLU A 178 49.17 28.54 -12.58
N LYS A 179 49.72 29.74 -12.44
CA LYS A 179 49.54 30.84 -13.42
C LYS A 179 50.48 30.74 -14.63
N ARG A 180 49.92 30.85 -15.85
CA ARG A 180 50.46 31.40 -17.13
C ARG A 180 49.36 31.18 -18.18
N GLY A 181 49.19 31.93 -19.26
CA GLY A 181 49.87 33.08 -19.87
C GLY A 181 49.25 33.23 -21.27
N GLY A 182 48.95 34.44 -21.75
CA GLY A 182 47.90 34.65 -22.77
C GLY A 182 48.17 34.17 -24.20
N ASN A 183 47.10 34.16 -25.02
CA ASN A 183 47.13 34.80 -26.34
C ASN A 183 45.71 34.97 -26.96
N ARG A 184 45.49 36.17 -27.50
CA ARG A 184 44.55 36.55 -28.58
C ARG A 184 45.39 36.67 -29.88
N PRO A 185 44.86 37.00 -31.08
CA PRO A 185 43.49 36.95 -31.65
C PRO A 185 43.59 36.14 -33.02
N PRO A 186 42.96 36.44 -34.20
CA PRO A 186 41.92 37.43 -34.58
C PRO A 186 40.86 37.06 -35.67
N ALA A 187 39.94 38.02 -35.91
CA ALA A 187 39.37 38.43 -37.23
C ALA A 187 38.39 37.48 -37.97
N LEU A 188 37.45 37.91 -38.84
CA LEU A 188 36.85 39.19 -39.33
C LEU A 188 35.47 38.79 -40.00
N VAL A 189 34.58 39.60 -40.59
CA VAL A 189 34.51 41.02 -41.07
C VAL A 189 33.13 41.62 -40.68
N ASP A 190 32.98 42.94 -40.81
CA ASP A 190 31.71 43.72 -40.76
C ASP A 190 30.81 43.55 -42.01
N ASP A 191 29.55 44.01 -41.95
CA ASP A 191 28.90 44.80 -43.03
C ASP A 191 27.67 45.59 -42.51
N GLU A 192 27.19 46.55 -43.31
CA GLU A 192 26.55 47.81 -42.87
C GLU A 192 25.00 47.89 -42.76
N PHE A 193 24.57 48.82 -41.90
CA PHE A 193 23.34 49.66 -41.90
C PHE A 193 22.01 49.19 -42.51
N GLY A 194 20.97 49.19 -41.66
CA GLY A 194 19.57 49.41 -42.04
C GLY A 194 18.73 49.80 -40.82
N ASN A 195 18.28 51.05 -40.74
CA ASN A 195 17.18 51.43 -39.84
C ASN A 195 15.86 51.07 -40.54
N ASP A 196 14.93 50.43 -39.82
CA ASP A 196 13.48 50.64 -39.92
C ASP A 196 12.84 50.10 -38.62
N ASP A 197 11.63 50.56 -38.32
CA ASP A 197 11.02 50.53 -36.97
C ASP A 197 10.39 49.19 -36.53
N ASP A 198 10.06 49.12 -35.23
CA ASP A 198 9.08 48.24 -34.57
C ASP A 198 9.20 46.70 -34.73
N ASP A 199 9.76 46.01 -33.71
CA ASP A 199 8.98 45.05 -32.89
C ASP A 199 9.78 44.52 -31.66
N ASP A 200 9.06 44.25 -30.57
CA ASP A 200 9.60 43.82 -29.26
C ASP A 200 9.65 42.28 -29.14
N ASP A 201 10.81 41.67 -29.36
CA ASP A 201 11.04 40.24 -29.05
C ASP A 201 12.01 40.01 -27.87
N GLY A 202 11.50 40.28 -26.67
CA GLY A 202 12.10 39.81 -25.41
C GLY A 202 11.90 38.31 -25.12
N SER A 203 11.35 37.50 -26.04
CA SER A 203 10.86 36.14 -25.72
C SER A 203 11.89 35.00 -25.87
N SER A 204 13.02 35.24 -26.53
CA SER A 204 13.93 34.18 -26.98
C SER A 204 14.96 33.69 -25.94
N LEU A 205 15.20 34.43 -24.85
CA LEU A 205 16.17 34.05 -23.80
C LEU A 205 15.55 33.55 -22.49
N ILE A 206 14.28 33.89 -22.19
CA ILE A 206 13.62 33.50 -20.93
C ILE A 206 13.15 32.02 -20.94
N ARG A 207 12.82 31.47 -22.13
CA ARG A 207 12.23 30.13 -22.25
C ARG A 207 13.16 28.95 -21.92
N ARG A 208 14.48 29.12 -21.91
CA ARG A 208 15.40 27.98 -21.70
C ARG A 208 15.60 27.65 -20.22
N ASP A 209 15.92 28.63 -19.38
CA ASP A 209 16.12 28.39 -17.94
C ASP A 209 14.82 27.91 -17.27
N GLU A 210 13.68 28.59 -17.48
CA GLU A 210 12.39 28.14 -16.93
C GLU A 210 12.01 26.70 -17.35
N SER A 211 12.37 26.28 -18.57
CA SER A 211 12.11 24.91 -19.04
C SER A 211 13.02 23.85 -18.41
N LEU A 212 14.26 24.23 -18.09
CA LEU A 212 15.24 23.35 -17.45
C LEU A 212 14.97 23.23 -15.94
N GLU A 213 14.63 24.33 -15.27
CA GLU A 213 14.17 24.35 -13.89
C GLU A 213 12.89 23.50 -13.74
N LYS A 214 11.86 23.76 -14.56
CA LYS A 214 10.62 22.95 -14.57
C LYS A 214 10.89 21.45 -14.83
N SER A 215 11.83 21.11 -15.73
CA SER A 215 12.18 19.70 -15.94
C SER A 215 12.96 19.08 -14.78
N ALA A 216 13.69 19.86 -13.97
CA ALA A 216 14.43 19.35 -12.82
C ALA A 216 13.50 19.12 -11.61
N GLU A 217 12.59 20.06 -11.35
CA GLU A 217 11.58 19.99 -10.29
C GLU A 217 10.70 18.75 -10.42
N VAL A 218 10.08 18.58 -11.59
CA VAL A 218 9.17 17.47 -11.90
C VAL A 218 9.85 16.09 -11.79
N LYS A 219 11.19 16.01 -11.92
CA LYS A 219 11.97 14.76 -11.87
C LYS A 219 12.54 14.42 -10.50
N ARG A 220 12.38 15.27 -9.47
CA ARG A 220 12.91 15.01 -8.10
C ARG A 220 12.59 13.61 -7.54
N PRO A 221 11.36 13.06 -7.64
CA PRO A 221 11.08 11.69 -7.18
C PRO A 221 12.01 10.63 -7.79
N LEU A 222 12.34 10.78 -9.08
CA LEU A 222 13.23 9.87 -9.80
C LEU A 222 14.68 10.01 -9.28
N SER A 223 15.15 11.24 -9.04
CA SER A 223 16.48 11.52 -8.50
C SER A 223 16.69 11.04 -7.05
N MET A 224 15.69 11.19 -6.18
CA MET A 224 15.74 10.65 -4.81
C MET A 224 15.97 9.12 -4.80
N MET A 225 15.38 8.42 -5.78
CA MET A 225 15.53 6.98 -6.00
C MET A 225 16.69 6.59 -6.94
N GLN A 226 17.46 7.57 -7.44
CA GLN A 226 18.56 7.42 -8.43
C GLN A 226 18.15 6.85 -9.81
N ILE A 227 16.87 6.91 -10.16
CA ILE A 227 16.34 6.44 -11.46
C ILE A 227 16.87 7.32 -12.60
N ASP A 228 17.02 8.62 -12.34
CA ASP A 228 17.62 9.59 -13.24
C ASP A 228 19.01 9.15 -13.75
N LYS A 229 19.86 8.58 -12.88
CA LYS A 229 21.19 8.08 -13.27
C LYS A 229 21.09 6.94 -14.29
N LEU A 230 20.10 6.05 -14.14
CA LEU A 230 19.86 4.95 -15.09
C LEU A 230 19.34 5.48 -16.44
N HIS A 231 18.50 6.51 -16.42
CA HIS A 231 18.09 7.21 -17.65
C HIS A 231 19.28 7.89 -18.35
N HIS A 232 20.25 8.44 -17.61
CA HIS A 232 21.49 8.99 -18.19
C HIS A 232 22.40 7.91 -18.82
N GLU A 233 22.31 6.65 -18.38
CA GLU A 233 22.93 5.50 -19.09
C GLU A 233 22.13 5.04 -20.32
N GLY A 234 21.05 5.75 -20.65
CA GLY A 234 20.14 5.43 -21.74
C GLY A 234 19.35 4.14 -21.52
N LEU A 235 19.16 3.70 -20.27
CA LEU A 235 18.26 2.60 -19.93
C LEU A 235 16.82 3.11 -19.95
N THR A 236 15.92 2.34 -20.56
CA THR A 236 14.50 2.69 -20.70
C THR A 236 13.56 1.56 -20.28
N GLY A 237 14.10 0.41 -19.85
CA GLY A 237 13.32 -0.79 -19.50
C GLY A 237 13.03 -1.67 -20.71
N LYS A 238 13.74 -1.44 -21.82
CA LYS A 238 13.50 -2.10 -23.10
C LYS A 238 13.66 -3.61 -23.00
N GLY A 239 12.70 -4.34 -23.56
CA GLY A 239 12.66 -5.80 -23.52
C GLY A 239 12.01 -6.40 -22.27
N SER A 240 11.43 -5.58 -21.39
CA SER A 240 10.55 -6.03 -20.32
C SER A 240 9.08 -5.91 -20.70
N LYS A 241 8.30 -6.97 -20.49
CA LYS A 241 6.83 -6.94 -20.52
C LYS A 241 6.29 -6.77 -19.10
N ILE A 242 5.51 -5.70 -18.86
CA ILE A 242 4.92 -5.36 -17.56
C ILE A 242 3.40 -5.45 -17.69
N ALA A 243 2.76 -6.35 -16.94
CA ALA A 243 1.30 -6.44 -16.88
C ALA A 243 0.75 -5.64 -15.69
N ILE A 244 -0.14 -4.68 -15.99
CA ILE A 244 -0.88 -3.89 -15.00
C ILE A 244 -2.22 -4.58 -14.74
N ILE A 245 -2.54 -4.87 -13.48
CA ILE A 245 -3.85 -5.40 -13.08
C ILE A 245 -4.58 -4.35 -12.23
N GLY A 246 -5.78 -3.94 -12.64
CA GLY A 246 -6.53 -2.87 -11.96
C GLY A 246 -7.79 -2.38 -12.66
N SER A 247 -7.98 -1.07 -12.78
CA SER A 247 -9.20 -0.44 -13.34
C SER A 247 -9.25 -0.34 -14.88
N GLY A 248 -8.17 -0.72 -15.55
CA GLY A 248 -7.94 -0.47 -16.98
C GLY A 248 -7.07 0.75 -17.23
N VAL A 249 -6.69 1.00 -18.48
CA VAL A 249 -5.82 2.13 -18.86
C VAL A 249 -6.45 2.87 -20.03
N ASP A 250 -6.42 4.20 -20.00
CA ASP A 250 -6.72 5.03 -21.16
C ASP A 250 -5.54 5.03 -22.12
N PHE A 251 -5.36 3.92 -22.84
CA PHE A 251 -4.28 3.70 -23.82
C PHE A 251 -4.27 4.71 -24.98
N LEU A 252 -5.36 5.44 -25.18
CA LEU A 252 -5.48 6.55 -26.12
C LEU A 252 -4.93 7.88 -25.56
N HIS A 253 -4.41 7.90 -24.33
CA HIS A 253 -3.71 9.05 -23.76
C HIS A 253 -2.40 9.31 -24.54
N PRO A 254 -2.09 10.57 -24.95
CA PRO A 254 -0.92 10.87 -25.77
C PRO A 254 0.42 10.40 -25.16
N ALA A 255 0.63 10.67 -23.87
CA ALA A 255 1.81 10.22 -23.14
C ALA A 255 1.88 8.69 -22.93
N LEU A 256 0.85 7.92 -23.31
CA LEU A 256 0.84 6.45 -23.30
C LEU A 256 0.85 5.87 -24.73
N GLY A 257 1.27 6.65 -25.73
CA GLY A 257 1.42 6.24 -27.12
C GLY A 257 0.15 6.33 -27.97
N GLY A 258 -1.02 6.58 -27.37
CA GLY A 258 -2.25 6.90 -28.09
C GLY A 258 -2.92 5.73 -28.84
N CYS A 259 -2.53 4.47 -28.59
CA CYS A 259 -3.11 3.30 -29.24
C CYS A 259 -3.04 2.02 -28.38
N PHE A 260 -3.81 0.99 -28.79
CA PHE A 260 -3.82 -0.32 -28.15
C PHE A 260 -3.59 -1.45 -29.17
N GLY A 261 -2.82 -2.46 -28.75
CA GLY A 261 -2.56 -3.68 -29.51
C GLY A 261 -1.11 -3.81 -30.01
N PRO A 262 -0.79 -4.85 -30.79
CA PRO A 262 0.57 -5.15 -31.22
C PRO A 262 1.26 -3.94 -31.91
N GLY A 263 2.40 -3.52 -31.36
CA GLY A 263 3.16 -2.35 -31.82
C GLY A 263 2.86 -1.03 -31.09
N CYS A 264 1.84 -0.99 -30.23
CA CYS A 264 1.59 0.11 -29.29
C CYS A 264 2.38 -0.08 -27.98
N LEU A 265 2.47 0.99 -27.17
CA LEU A 265 3.01 0.90 -25.81
C LEU A 265 2.15 -0.03 -24.93
N VAL A 266 0.82 0.14 -24.98
CA VAL A 266 -0.14 -0.78 -24.39
C VAL A 266 -0.53 -1.82 -25.44
N SER A 267 0.05 -3.01 -25.37
CA SER A 267 0.09 -3.96 -26.49
C SER A 267 -0.79 -5.20 -26.34
N PHE A 268 -1.16 -5.58 -25.10
CA PHE A 268 -2.00 -6.74 -24.81
C PHE A 268 -2.88 -6.55 -23.56
N GLY A 269 -3.72 -7.54 -23.26
CA GLY A 269 -4.64 -7.54 -22.12
C GLY A 269 -6.12 -7.39 -22.51
N ALA A 270 -7.01 -7.27 -21.51
CA ALA A 270 -8.46 -7.31 -21.70
C ALA A 270 -9.26 -6.73 -20.51
N ASP A 271 -10.53 -6.36 -20.74
CA ASP A 271 -11.52 -6.12 -19.70
C ASP A 271 -12.18 -7.44 -19.31
N LEU A 272 -11.74 -8.01 -18.18
CA LEU A 272 -12.19 -9.31 -17.70
C LEU A 272 -13.53 -9.23 -16.97
N VAL A 273 -13.91 -8.04 -16.47
CA VAL A 273 -15.21 -7.79 -15.81
C VAL A 273 -16.34 -7.81 -16.83
N ARG A 274 -16.15 -7.17 -17.99
CA ARG A 274 -17.16 -7.06 -19.05
C ARG A 274 -16.89 -7.99 -20.24
N ASN A 275 -15.85 -8.82 -20.17
CA ASN A 275 -15.36 -9.71 -21.22
C ASN A 275 -15.19 -8.98 -22.57
N ARG A 276 -14.43 -7.87 -22.57
CA ARG A 276 -14.15 -7.06 -23.78
C ARG A 276 -12.66 -7.11 -24.12
N PRO A 277 -12.29 -7.03 -25.42
CA PRO A 277 -10.89 -7.11 -25.85
C PRO A 277 -10.05 -5.87 -25.50
N THR A 278 -10.66 -4.77 -25.04
CA THR A 278 -9.96 -3.51 -24.74
C THR A 278 -10.11 -3.14 -23.26
N PRO A 279 -9.01 -2.99 -22.50
CA PRO A 279 -9.02 -2.72 -21.07
C PRO A 279 -9.14 -1.22 -20.77
N GLN A 280 -10.15 -0.53 -21.33
CA GLN A 280 -10.33 0.92 -21.10
C GLN A 280 -10.55 1.21 -19.61
N ASP A 281 -9.84 2.20 -19.06
CA ASP A 281 -10.01 2.65 -17.67
C ASP A 281 -11.44 3.14 -17.43
N CYS A 282 -12.03 2.70 -16.33
CA CYS A 282 -13.36 3.11 -15.88
C CYS A 282 -13.36 3.85 -14.55
N ASN A 283 -12.22 3.92 -13.86
CA ASN A 283 -12.17 4.55 -12.55
C ASN A 283 -12.35 6.08 -12.67
N PRO A 284 -13.17 6.73 -11.82
CA PRO A 284 -13.39 8.18 -11.86
C PRO A 284 -12.14 9.05 -11.69
N ASN A 285 -11.04 8.47 -11.17
CA ASN A 285 -9.75 9.14 -10.97
C ASN A 285 -8.64 8.60 -11.89
N GLY A 286 -8.96 7.71 -12.85
CA GLY A 286 -7.98 7.12 -13.76
C GLY A 286 -6.88 6.33 -13.07
N HIS A 287 -7.19 5.59 -11.99
CA HIS A 287 -6.19 5.01 -11.07
C HIS A 287 -5.13 4.13 -11.75
N SER A 288 -5.53 3.21 -12.62
CA SER A 288 -4.55 2.37 -13.35
C SER A 288 -3.93 3.11 -14.55
N THR A 289 -4.59 4.12 -15.12
CA THR A 289 -3.94 5.07 -16.07
C THR A 289 -2.82 5.86 -15.40
N PHE A 290 -2.97 6.26 -14.13
CA PHE A 290 -1.92 6.91 -13.33
C PHE A 290 -0.73 5.99 -13.09
N ALA A 291 -0.97 4.72 -12.79
CA ALA A 291 0.08 3.70 -12.70
C ALA A 291 0.82 3.49 -14.03
N ALA A 292 0.10 3.41 -15.15
CA ALA A 292 0.70 3.27 -16.49
C ALA A 292 1.66 4.43 -16.82
N GLY A 293 1.30 5.67 -16.46
CA GLY A 293 2.18 6.82 -16.65
C GLY A 293 3.45 6.78 -15.78
N LEU A 294 3.34 6.36 -14.50
CA LEU A 294 4.52 6.20 -13.64
C LEU A 294 5.48 5.13 -14.18
N ILE A 295 4.95 4.09 -14.81
CA ILE A 295 5.76 3.05 -15.45
C ILE A 295 6.36 3.55 -16.76
N ALA A 296 5.56 4.03 -17.71
CA ALA A 296 6.03 4.23 -19.09
C ALA A 296 5.48 5.46 -19.81
N ALA A 297 5.15 6.55 -19.10
CA ALA A 297 4.85 7.82 -19.75
C ALA A 297 6.00 8.24 -20.69
N GLN A 298 5.64 8.57 -21.92
CA GLN A 298 6.53 9.15 -22.92
C GLN A 298 6.70 10.66 -22.68
N ASP A 299 7.63 11.28 -23.40
CA ASP A 299 7.83 12.73 -23.39
C ASP A 299 6.50 13.49 -23.61
N ASN A 300 6.26 14.51 -22.78
CA ASN A 300 5.01 15.25 -22.71
C ASN A 300 5.20 16.70 -22.25
N GLU A 301 4.14 17.50 -22.34
CA GLU A 301 4.13 18.95 -22.05
C GLU A 301 4.43 19.36 -20.59
N LEU A 302 4.34 18.42 -19.64
CA LEU A 302 4.74 18.63 -18.25
C LEU A 302 6.20 18.24 -17.99
N GLY A 303 6.85 17.48 -18.89
CA GLY A 303 8.28 17.13 -18.81
C GLY A 303 8.62 16.00 -17.83
N PHE A 304 7.64 15.35 -17.19
CA PHE A 304 7.87 14.07 -16.51
C PHE A 304 8.02 12.95 -17.53
N ILE A 305 8.67 11.86 -17.13
CA ILE A 305 8.80 10.63 -17.92
C ILE A 305 8.53 9.44 -17.00
N GLY A 306 8.03 8.34 -17.54
CA GLY A 306 7.89 7.09 -16.78
C GLY A 306 9.26 6.55 -16.35
N VAL A 307 9.27 5.66 -15.36
CA VAL A 307 10.51 5.01 -14.90
C VAL A 307 11.11 4.12 -16.00
N ALA A 308 10.29 3.45 -16.79
CA ALA A 308 10.64 2.51 -17.85
C ALA A 308 9.87 2.82 -19.17
N PRO A 309 10.15 3.96 -19.84
CA PRO A 309 9.40 4.42 -21.02
C PRO A 309 9.57 3.52 -22.26
N GLY A 310 10.54 2.60 -22.27
CA GLY A 310 10.77 1.62 -23.34
C GLY A 310 10.22 0.22 -23.04
N ALA A 311 9.53 0.04 -21.90
CA ALA A 311 8.88 -1.23 -21.57
C ALA A 311 7.59 -1.45 -22.39
N GLU A 312 7.18 -2.71 -22.53
CA GLU A 312 5.92 -3.09 -23.17
C GLU A 312 4.84 -3.31 -22.08
N LEU A 313 3.67 -2.68 -22.21
CA LEU A 313 2.59 -2.75 -21.21
C LEU A 313 1.46 -3.69 -21.64
N GLY A 314 1.09 -4.63 -20.79
CA GLY A 314 -0.19 -5.35 -20.83
C GLY A 314 -1.14 -4.83 -19.76
N VAL A 315 -2.46 -4.87 -19.98
CA VAL A 315 -3.42 -4.35 -19.00
C VAL A 315 -4.64 -5.27 -18.84
N TYR A 316 -4.87 -5.75 -17.60
CA TYR A 316 -6.05 -6.52 -17.24
C TYR A 316 -6.94 -5.70 -16.32
N ARG A 317 -8.13 -5.36 -16.81
CA ARG A 317 -9.13 -4.67 -16.01
C ARG A 317 -9.97 -5.70 -15.24
N VAL A 318 -9.93 -5.57 -13.91
CA VAL A 318 -10.53 -6.49 -12.92
C VAL A 318 -11.57 -5.83 -12.02
N ALA A 319 -11.58 -4.50 -11.96
CA ALA A 319 -12.51 -3.69 -11.16
C ALA A 319 -12.76 -2.33 -11.85
N CYS A 320 -13.53 -1.47 -11.19
CA CYS A 320 -13.59 -0.02 -11.47
C CYS A 320 -13.45 0.77 -10.16
N ASP A 321 -14.16 0.30 -9.14
CA ASP A 321 -14.27 0.88 -7.81
C ASP A 321 -13.93 -0.22 -6.77
N SER A 322 -14.53 -0.20 -5.57
CA SER A 322 -14.19 -1.11 -4.46
C SER A 322 -14.58 -2.59 -4.65
N GLU A 323 -15.41 -2.93 -5.64
CA GLU A 323 -15.72 -4.33 -5.96
C GLU A 323 -14.58 -5.00 -6.74
N LEU A 324 -13.84 -5.89 -6.08
CA LEU A 324 -12.78 -6.71 -6.68
C LEU A 324 -13.10 -8.23 -6.56
N PRO A 325 -13.73 -8.84 -7.57
CA PRO A 325 -14.05 -10.26 -7.53
C PRO A 325 -12.78 -11.12 -7.58
N SER A 326 -12.51 -11.90 -6.52
CA SER A 326 -11.26 -12.68 -6.38
C SER A 326 -11.01 -13.63 -7.56
N GLN A 327 -12.07 -14.20 -8.16
CA GLN A 327 -11.96 -15.06 -9.34
C GLN A 327 -11.42 -14.32 -10.57
N VAL A 328 -11.87 -13.07 -10.78
CA VAL A 328 -11.41 -12.21 -11.88
C VAL A 328 -9.97 -11.78 -11.66
N MET A 329 -9.57 -11.56 -10.41
CA MET A 329 -8.18 -11.27 -10.04
C MET A 329 -7.25 -12.47 -10.30
N VAL A 330 -7.65 -13.69 -9.92
CA VAL A 330 -6.89 -14.92 -10.21
C VAL A 330 -6.72 -15.14 -11.72
N GLU A 331 -7.79 -14.95 -12.50
CA GLU A 331 -7.75 -15.02 -13.96
C GLU A 331 -6.79 -13.98 -14.57
N ALA A 332 -6.78 -12.75 -14.05
CA ALA A 332 -5.86 -11.71 -14.51
C ALA A 332 -4.39 -12.05 -14.27
N ILE A 333 -4.07 -12.61 -13.09
CA ILE A 333 -2.71 -13.03 -12.75
C ILE A 333 -2.26 -14.14 -13.72
N ARG A 334 -3.10 -15.15 -13.95
CA ARG A 334 -2.76 -16.27 -14.84
C ARG A 334 -2.60 -15.82 -16.29
N ARG A 335 -3.52 -15.00 -16.82
CA ARG A 335 -3.37 -14.43 -18.17
C ARG A 335 -2.12 -13.57 -18.33
N ALA A 336 -1.74 -12.80 -17.31
CA ALA A 336 -0.50 -12.04 -17.35
C ALA A 336 0.74 -12.93 -17.50
N VAL A 337 0.78 -14.08 -16.81
CA VAL A 337 1.83 -15.09 -16.98
C VAL A 337 1.77 -15.72 -18.38
N ASP A 338 0.58 -16.14 -18.83
CA ASP A 338 0.37 -16.81 -20.13
C ASP A 338 0.73 -15.93 -21.34
N ASP A 339 0.40 -14.62 -21.29
CA ASP A 339 0.77 -13.63 -22.31
C ASP A 339 2.26 -13.18 -22.21
N GLY A 340 3.02 -13.80 -21.29
CA GLY A 340 4.48 -13.68 -21.20
C GLY A 340 4.97 -12.42 -20.48
N ALA A 341 4.16 -11.83 -19.58
CA ALA A 341 4.64 -10.75 -18.72
C ALA A 341 5.79 -11.25 -17.83
N ASN A 342 6.79 -10.40 -17.62
CA ASN A 342 7.93 -10.73 -16.76
C ASN A 342 7.94 -9.93 -15.44
N VAL A 343 7.10 -8.89 -15.39
CA VAL A 343 6.73 -8.16 -14.18
C VAL A 343 5.20 -8.07 -14.17
N ILE A 344 4.58 -8.41 -13.06
CA ILE A 344 3.17 -8.10 -12.78
C ILE A 344 3.16 -6.99 -11.74
N VAL A 345 2.41 -5.93 -12.01
CA VAL A 345 2.11 -4.89 -11.05
C VAL A 345 0.61 -4.79 -10.88
N SER A 346 0.14 -5.02 -9.66
CA SER A 346 -1.27 -4.89 -9.35
C SER A 346 -1.53 -3.62 -8.55
N THR A 347 -2.50 -2.84 -9.03
CA THR A 347 -3.00 -1.61 -8.42
C THR A 347 -4.35 -1.84 -7.75
N ALA A 348 -4.74 -3.10 -7.60
CA ALA A 348 -5.90 -3.60 -6.90
C ALA A 348 -5.45 -4.60 -5.84
N GLY A 349 -6.23 -4.77 -4.78
CA GLY A 349 -5.99 -5.70 -3.69
C GLY A 349 -7.20 -5.74 -2.77
N ILE A 350 -7.23 -6.73 -1.90
CA ILE A 350 -8.27 -6.87 -0.87
C ILE A 350 -7.67 -6.58 0.51
N GLU A 351 -8.49 -6.13 1.45
CA GLU A 351 -8.10 -6.17 2.87
C GLU A 351 -7.73 -7.62 3.24
N GLY A 352 -6.62 -7.79 3.95
CA GLY A 352 -5.93 -9.07 4.01
C GLY A 352 -4.89 -9.12 5.13
N GLY A 353 -3.69 -9.60 4.80
CA GLY A 353 -2.63 -9.94 5.74
C GLY A 353 -2.34 -11.44 5.81
N TRP A 354 -2.95 -12.26 4.93
CA TRP A 354 -2.91 -13.73 4.98
C TRP A 354 -2.32 -14.33 3.71
N SER A 355 -1.13 -14.92 3.83
CA SER A 355 -0.42 -15.56 2.70
C SER A 355 -1.17 -16.75 2.07
N GLN A 356 -2.25 -17.21 2.70
CA GLN A 356 -3.03 -18.39 2.33
C GLN A 356 -4.30 -18.06 1.52
N SER A 357 -4.58 -16.77 1.26
CA SER A 357 -5.75 -16.33 0.48
C SER A 357 -5.77 -16.91 -0.94
N VAL A 358 -6.93 -16.92 -1.60
CA VAL A 358 -7.06 -17.46 -2.97
C VAL A 358 -6.31 -16.60 -4.00
N ILE A 359 -6.30 -15.28 -3.81
CA ILE A 359 -5.50 -14.35 -4.64
C ILE A 359 -4.02 -14.55 -4.37
N SER A 360 -3.65 -14.73 -3.09
CA SER A 360 -2.27 -14.96 -2.66
C SER A 360 -1.64 -16.18 -3.32
N LYS A 361 -2.36 -17.31 -3.34
CA LYS A 361 -1.89 -18.52 -4.04
C LYS A 361 -1.65 -18.29 -5.53
N ALA A 362 -2.49 -17.51 -6.20
CA ALA A 362 -2.26 -17.17 -7.62
C ALA A 362 -1.05 -16.25 -7.81
N ALA A 363 -0.80 -15.31 -6.89
CA ALA A 363 0.41 -14.48 -6.93
C ALA A 363 1.68 -15.32 -6.71
N GLN A 364 1.66 -16.26 -5.76
CA GLN A 364 2.75 -17.22 -5.52
C GLN A 364 2.97 -18.17 -6.70
N GLU A 365 1.91 -18.63 -7.37
CA GLU A 365 2.00 -19.39 -8.65
C GLU A 365 2.75 -18.58 -9.72
N ALA A 366 2.45 -17.28 -9.86
CA ALA A 366 3.14 -16.41 -10.81
C ALA A 366 4.61 -16.15 -10.45
N VAL A 367 4.93 -15.96 -9.17
CA VAL A 367 6.32 -15.83 -8.68
C VAL A 367 7.10 -17.11 -8.94
N ALA A 368 6.50 -18.29 -8.68
CA ALA A 368 7.10 -19.59 -8.97
C ALA A 368 7.32 -19.82 -10.48
N ALA A 369 6.53 -19.20 -11.34
CA ALA A 369 6.72 -19.18 -12.79
C ALA A 369 7.85 -18.23 -13.26
N GLY A 370 8.53 -17.52 -12.36
CA GLY A 370 9.63 -16.62 -12.67
C GLY A 370 9.19 -15.19 -13.04
N VAL A 371 7.97 -14.81 -12.70
CA VAL A 371 7.45 -13.45 -12.90
C VAL A 371 7.64 -12.62 -11.63
N VAL A 372 8.20 -11.41 -11.76
CA VAL A 372 8.35 -10.51 -10.61
C VAL A 372 7.00 -9.90 -10.27
N PHE A 373 6.41 -10.22 -9.11
CA PHE A 373 5.14 -9.66 -8.68
C PHE A 373 5.37 -8.47 -7.73
N VAL A 374 4.78 -7.32 -8.05
CA VAL A 374 4.91 -6.08 -7.29
C VAL A 374 3.52 -5.58 -6.88
N GLN A 375 3.33 -5.32 -5.58
CA GLN A 375 2.06 -4.88 -5.00
C GLN A 375 2.29 -3.73 -4.02
N ALA A 376 1.38 -2.75 -3.98
CA ALA A 376 1.47 -1.67 -3.00
C ALA A 376 1.14 -2.22 -1.60
N ALA A 377 1.84 -1.75 -0.56
CA ALA A 377 1.66 -2.26 0.80
C ALA A 377 0.24 -2.08 1.35
N GLY A 378 -0.48 -1.06 0.87
CA GLY A 378 -1.79 -0.62 1.33
C GLY A 378 -1.78 0.85 1.79
N ASN A 379 -2.96 1.45 1.92
CA ASN A 379 -3.16 2.84 2.36
C ASN A 379 -3.80 2.92 3.76
N PHE A 380 -3.58 1.90 4.60
CA PHE A 380 -4.21 1.72 5.91
C PHE A 380 -3.25 2.00 7.08
N GLY A 381 -2.15 2.71 6.85
CA GLY A 381 -1.14 3.04 7.88
C GLY A 381 -1.70 3.79 9.09
N SER A 382 -2.82 4.51 8.93
CA SER A 382 -3.56 5.14 10.01
C SER A 382 -4.06 4.17 11.07
N GLU A 383 -4.40 2.94 10.67
CA GLU A 383 -4.86 1.84 11.52
C GLU A 383 -3.70 1.14 12.27
N GLY A 384 -2.46 1.47 11.91
CA GLY A 384 -1.25 0.92 12.52
C GLY A 384 -0.87 -0.45 11.98
N PHE A 385 -0.47 -1.36 12.87
CA PHE A 385 0.08 -2.67 12.53
C PHE A 385 -0.93 -3.60 11.84
N PHE A 386 -0.40 -4.61 11.14
CA PHE A 386 -1.20 -5.63 10.46
C PHE A 386 -2.18 -5.03 9.44
N SER A 387 -1.74 -3.98 8.74
CA SER A 387 -2.57 -3.21 7.80
C SER A 387 -2.20 -3.46 6.32
N ASN A 388 -1.40 -4.49 6.05
CA ASN A 388 -1.08 -4.91 4.69
C ASN A 388 -2.28 -5.56 3.97
N ILE A 389 -2.34 -5.34 2.66
CA ILE A 389 -3.36 -5.91 1.76
C ILE A 389 -2.86 -7.17 1.07
N ASP A 390 -3.76 -8.05 0.64
CA ASP A 390 -3.39 -9.20 -0.18
C ASP A 390 -3.44 -8.84 -1.68
N PRO A 391 -2.46 -9.29 -2.50
CA PRO A 391 -1.39 -10.25 -2.20
C PRO A 391 -0.07 -9.64 -1.71
N ALA A 392 -0.03 -8.40 -1.17
CA ALA A 392 1.22 -7.76 -0.73
C ALA A 392 1.85 -8.47 0.49
N SER A 393 1.02 -9.17 1.27
CA SER A 393 1.39 -9.97 2.43
C SER A 393 2.26 -11.19 2.10
N ASP A 394 2.29 -11.60 0.85
CA ASP A 394 2.78 -12.91 0.42
C ASP A 394 4.30 -13.07 0.41
N GLU A 395 4.74 -14.33 0.51
CA GLU A 395 6.12 -14.70 0.21
C GLU A 395 6.40 -14.52 -1.29
N GLY A 396 7.52 -13.88 -1.62
CA GLY A 396 7.96 -13.63 -2.99
C GLY A 396 7.25 -12.48 -3.73
N VAL A 397 6.11 -11.98 -3.23
CA VAL A 397 5.51 -10.72 -3.71
C VAL A 397 6.21 -9.53 -3.08
N ILE A 398 6.73 -8.62 -3.90
CA ILE A 398 7.44 -7.44 -3.41
C ILE A 398 6.41 -6.39 -2.99
N SER A 399 6.32 -6.15 -1.68
CA SER A 399 5.40 -5.19 -1.09
C SER A 399 6.06 -3.83 -0.97
N VAL A 400 5.42 -2.80 -1.53
CA VAL A 400 6.06 -1.49 -1.70
C VAL A 400 5.33 -0.43 -0.86
N GLY A 401 6.01 0.04 0.19
CA GLY A 401 5.57 1.16 1.00
C GLY A 401 5.81 2.51 0.29
N ILE A 402 5.22 3.57 0.83
CA ILE A 402 5.27 4.92 0.26
C ILE A 402 6.03 5.87 1.20
N MET A 403 6.99 6.61 0.66
CA MET A 403 7.65 7.74 1.29
C MET A 403 7.27 9.07 0.61
N ASN A 404 7.42 10.16 1.35
CA ASN A 404 7.14 11.53 0.92
C ASN A 404 8.22 12.06 -0.03
N ASN A 405 7.78 12.71 -1.10
CA ASN A 405 8.65 13.50 -1.99
C ASN A 405 9.23 14.73 -1.26
N GLU A 406 10.28 15.34 -1.81
CA GLU A 406 10.84 16.62 -1.32
C GLU A 406 9.89 17.81 -1.53
N ALA A 407 8.88 17.63 -2.39
CA ALA A 407 7.91 18.64 -2.74
C ALA A 407 6.53 18.03 -3.02
N LEU A 408 5.47 18.74 -2.67
CA LEU A 408 4.10 18.41 -3.05
C LEU A 408 3.74 19.07 -4.39
N PRO A 409 3.53 18.31 -5.47
CA PRO A 409 3.20 18.86 -6.78
C PRO A 409 1.70 19.13 -6.91
N GLU A 410 1.38 20.25 -7.54
CA GLU A 410 0.03 20.76 -7.73
C GLU A 410 -0.13 21.17 -9.20
N LEU A 411 -1.21 20.72 -9.83
CA LEU A 411 -1.46 20.94 -11.26
C LEU A 411 -2.64 21.88 -11.46
N VAL A 412 -2.34 23.15 -11.70
CA VAL A 412 -3.33 24.22 -11.86
C VAL A 412 -3.46 24.64 -13.32
N THR A 413 -4.50 25.41 -13.65
CA THR A 413 -4.56 26.18 -14.90
C THR A 413 -4.45 27.67 -14.63
N ARG A 414 -4.07 28.45 -15.65
CA ARG A 414 -3.98 29.92 -15.54
C ARG A 414 -5.32 30.55 -15.91
N ALA A 415 -6.09 30.95 -14.91
CA ALA A 415 -7.31 31.74 -15.09
C ALA A 415 -7.01 33.25 -14.95
N HIS A 416 -7.98 34.09 -15.29
CA HIS A 416 -7.88 35.53 -15.06
C HIS A 416 -9.23 36.17 -14.76
N TYR A 417 -9.20 37.33 -14.10
CA TYR A 417 -10.36 38.22 -13.98
C TYR A 417 -10.05 39.61 -14.52
N SER A 418 -11.09 40.32 -14.92
CA SER A 418 -11.06 41.75 -15.27
C SER A 418 -12.05 42.52 -14.40
N VAL A 419 -11.80 43.80 -14.20
CA VAL A 419 -12.68 44.70 -13.43
C VAL A 419 -13.12 45.83 -14.35
N ASP A 420 -14.44 46.02 -14.48
CA ASP A 420 -15.11 46.94 -15.40
C ASP A 420 -14.73 46.74 -16.88
N GLY A 421 -14.15 45.57 -17.22
CA GLY A 421 -13.62 45.23 -18.54
C GLY A 421 -12.14 45.56 -18.73
N ASP A 422 -11.52 46.28 -17.80
CA ASP A 422 -10.14 46.72 -17.88
C ASP A 422 -9.15 45.70 -17.27
N GLY A 423 -8.04 45.53 -17.99
CA GLY A 423 -6.91 44.69 -17.57
C GLY A 423 -7.19 43.19 -17.49
N LYS A 424 -6.15 42.44 -17.14
CA LYS A 424 -6.23 41.02 -16.79
C LYS A 424 -5.38 40.76 -15.56
N VAL A 425 -6.01 40.34 -14.47
CA VAL A 425 -5.31 39.85 -13.27
C VAL A 425 -5.35 38.34 -13.33
N PHE A 426 -4.18 37.72 -13.52
CA PHE A 426 -4.03 36.27 -13.60
C PHE A 426 -3.96 35.64 -12.20
N PHE A 427 -4.53 34.44 -12.07
CA PHE A 427 -4.49 33.64 -10.84
C PHE A 427 -4.42 32.15 -11.17
N ARG A 428 -4.17 31.32 -10.15
CA ARG A 428 -4.10 29.86 -10.29
C ARG A 428 -5.48 29.26 -10.04
N LEU A 429 -5.99 28.51 -11.01
CA LEU A 429 -7.23 27.77 -10.91
C LEU A 429 -6.92 26.31 -10.62
N PHE A 430 -7.30 25.86 -9.43
CA PHE A 430 -7.10 24.50 -8.94
C PHE A 430 -8.34 23.66 -9.33
N PRO A 431 -8.24 22.69 -10.25
CA PRO A 431 -9.41 21.98 -10.75
C PRO A 431 -10.02 21.00 -9.74
N ALA A 432 -11.35 20.85 -9.79
CA ALA A 432 -12.05 19.70 -9.23
C ALA A 432 -12.25 18.59 -10.28
N SER A 433 -12.40 17.34 -9.82
CA SER A 433 -12.71 16.18 -10.67
C SER A 433 -13.90 15.39 -10.10
N PRO A 434 -14.88 14.89 -10.89
CA PRO A 434 -15.17 15.15 -12.32
C PRO A 434 -16.61 15.70 -12.57
N PRO A 435 -16.87 16.59 -13.56
CA PRO A 435 -15.98 17.21 -14.56
C PRO A 435 -15.66 18.71 -14.36
N HIS A 436 -14.54 19.20 -14.93
CA HIS A 436 -14.11 20.61 -14.85
C HIS A 436 -14.48 21.44 -16.11
N ASN A 437 -15.74 21.46 -16.56
CA ASN A 437 -16.11 22.03 -17.87
C ASN A 437 -16.22 23.58 -17.91
N PHE A 438 -15.23 24.31 -17.38
CA PHE A 438 -15.19 25.77 -17.56
C PHE A 438 -14.96 26.12 -19.04
N THR A 439 -15.79 27.02 -19.56
CA THR A 439 -15.91 27.29 -21.01
C THR A 439 -14.88 28.27 -21.58
N ASN A 440 -13.91 28.74 -20.78
CA ASN A 440 -12.96 29.81 -21.15
C ASN A 440 -13.63 31.12 -21.64
N THR A 441 -14.86 31.38 -21.21
CA THR A 441 -15.62 32.60 -21.52
C THR A 441 -15.73 33.51 -20.28
N PRO A 442 -15.67 34.85 -20.42
CA PRO A 442 -15.89 35.75 -19.29
C PRO A 442 -17.31 35.61 -18.71
N MET A 443 -17.42 35.34 -17.41
CA MET A 443 -18.68 35.27 -16.67
C MET A 443 -18.70 36.25 -15.50
N ASP A 444 -19.85 36.87 -15.26
CA ASP A 444 -20.04 37.73 -14.11
C ASP A 444 -19.92 36.95 -12.79
N VAL A 445 -19.25 37.54 -11.80
CA VAL A 445 -19.10 36.94 -10.47
C VAL A 445 -20.32 37.19 -9.60
N PHE A 446 -20.72 36.18 -8.83
CA PHE A 446 -21.62 36.32 -7.67
C PHE A 446 -20.98 35.64 -6.46
N THR A 447 -21.22 36.16 -5.26
CA THR A 447 -20.79 35.50 -4.00
C THR A 447 -21.83 35.78 -2.93
N PRO A 448 -22.35 34.75 -2.23
CA PRO A 448 -23.30 34.95 -1.16
C PRO A 448 -22.62 35.47 0.13
N GLY A 449 -21.33 35.20 0.32
CA GLY A 449 -20.50 35.71 1.44
C GLY A 449 -19.95 37.14 1.26
N LEU A 450 -20.47 37.95 0.33
CA LEU A 450 -19.87 39.26 0.02
C LEU A 450 -19.75 40.20 1.23
N ASN A 451 -20.74 40.17 2.14
CA ASN A 451 -20.93 41.18 3.19
C ASN A 451 -20.83 40.64 4.63
N GLY A 452 -20.46 39.38 4.84
CA GLY A 452 -20.44 38.75 6.15
C GLY A 452 -20.33 37.23 6.08
N ASP A 453 -20.92 36.54 7.06
CA ASP A 453 -20.98 35.08 7.09
C ASP A 453 -21.77 34.52 5.89
N GLU A 454 -21.38 33.33 5.46
CA GLU A 454 -21.91 32.71 4.25
C GLU A 454 -23.09 31.78 4.56
N PRO A 455 -24.22 31.86 3.84
CA PRO A 455 -25.41 31.06 4.16
C PRO A 455 -25.23 29.57 3.86
N CYS A 456 -25.69 28.73 4.79
CA CYS A 456 -25.57 27.27 4.73
C CYS A 456 -26.92 26.52 4.67
N GLY A 457 -27.99 27.22 4.29
CA GLY A 457 -29.32 26.63 4.11
C GLY A 457 -30.45 27.66 4.01
N GLU A 458 -30.35 28.77 4.74
CA GLU A 458 -31.26 29.92 4.60
C GLU A 458 -30.71 30.88 3.54
N TRP A 459 -31.23 30.74 2.31
CA TRP A 459 -30.88 31.61 1.18
C TRP A 459 -31.82 32.83 1.13
N PRO A 460 -31.37 34.00 0.65
CA PRO A 460 -32.23 35.15 0.43
C PRO A 460 -33.45 34.80 -0.44
N ASP A 461 -34.65 35.27 -0.06
CA ASP A 461 -35.93 35.03 -0.77
C ASP A 461 -35.91 35.34 -2.28
N LYS A 462 -34.92 36.12 -2.73
CA LYS A 462 -34.71 36.48 -4.13
C LYS A 462 -33.22 36.39 -4.50
N MET A 463 -32.76 35.17 -4.77
CA MET A 463 -31.50 34.95 -5.47
C MET A 463 -31.53 35.55 -6.89
N PRO A 464 -30.41 36.09 -7.41
CA PRO A 464 -30.30 36.44 -8.82
C PRO A 464 -30.19 35.17 -9.68
N ASP A 465 -30.40 35.29 -10.99
CA ASP A 465 -30.12 34.19 -11.92
C ASP A 465 -28.61 33.85 -11.91
N LEU A 466 -28.29 32.62 -11.50
CA LEU A 466 -26.93 32.08 -11.39
C LEU A 466 -26.50 31.28 -12.61
N THR A 467 -27.38 31.04 -13.60
CA THR A 467 -27.18 30.08 -14.70
C THR A 467 -25.90 30.36 -15.51
N ASN A 468 -25.55 31.64 -15.69
CA ASN A 468 -24.38 32.11 -16.43
C ASN A 468 -23.45 32.97 -15.54
N LYS A 469 -23.34 32.63 -14.26
CA LYS A 469 -22.46 33.31 -13.30
C LYS A 469 -21.47 32.32 -12.68
N ILE A 470 -20.27 32.81 -12.38
CA ILE A 470 -19.33 32.09 -11.52
C ILE A 470 -19.66 32.45 -10.08
N VAL A 471 -20.06 31.45 -9.30
CA VAL A 471 -20.43 31.61 -7.90
C VAL A 471 -19.22 31.30 -7.02
N MET A 472 -18.72 32.31 -6.30
CA MET A 472 -17.58 32.16 -5.39
C MET A 472 -18.04 31.90 -3.95
N ALA A 473 -17.50 30.86 -3.33
CA ALA A 473 -17.88 30.40 -2.00
C ALA A 473 -16.70 29.89 -1.16
N ARG A 474 -16.76 30.00 0.17
CA ARG A 474 -15.66 29.56 1.03
C ARG A 474 -15.69 28.05 1.24
N LEU A 475 -14.53 27.40 1.10
CA LEU A 475 -14.37 26.00 1.52
C LEU A 475 -14.61 25.89 3.04
N GLY A 476 -15.46 24.93 3.46
CA GLY A 476 -15.75 24.67 4.87
C GLY A 476 -16.67 25.69 5.57
N ALA A 477 -17.33 26.59 4.83
CA ALA A 477 -18.25 27.58 5.40
C ALA A 477 -19.35 26.99 6.31
N CYS A 478 -19.71 25.72 6.08
CA CYS A 478 -20.85 25.05 6.71
C CYS A 478 -20.48 24.01 7.78
N ASP A 479 -19.21 23.89 8.15
CA ASP A 479 -18.70 22.82 9.04
C ASP A 479 -19.16 22.95 10.50
N GLY A 480 -19.96 23.98 10.83
CA GLY A 480 -20.65 24.13 12.12
C GLY A 480 -22.06 23.50 12.18
N HIS A 481 -22.62 23.06 11.05
CA HIS A 481 -23.91 22.36 11.03
C HIS A 481 -23.70 20.84 11.17
N ASN A 482 -24.40 20.23 12.12
CA ASN A 482 -24.17 18.86 12.60
C ASN A 482 -24.57 17.77 11.57
N THR A 483 -23.86 17.68 10.44
CA THR A 483 -24.13 16.77 9.33
C THR A 483 -22.87 16.01 8.93
N THR A 484 -22.97 14.68 8.85
CA THR A 484 -21.83 13.76 8.91
C THR A 484 -21.24 13.41 7.54
N GLY A 485 -20.67 14.37 6.84
CA GLY A 485 -19.96 14.14 5.57
C GLY A 485 -19.00 15.27 5.20
N SER A 486 -18.27 15.12 4.09
CA SER A 486 -17.26 16.06 3.62
C SER A 486 -17.84 17.46 3.34
N GLY A 487 -17.38 18.47 4.10
CA GLY A 487 -17.95 19.83 4.14
C GLY A 487 -18.02 20.57 2.80
N SER A 488 -17.12 20.25 1.86
CA SER A 488 -17.13 20.78 0.49
C SER A 488 -18.38 20.35 -0.30
N SER A 489 -18.79 19.09 -0.18
CA SER A 489 -19.87 18.50 -0.99
C SER A 489 -21.23 19.13 -0.68
N PHE A 490 -21.49 19.47 0.58
CA PHE A 490 -22.77 20.06 1.01
C PHE A 490 -22.95 21.49 0.52
N HIS A 491 -21.90 22.33 0.60
CA HIS A 491 -21.98 23.70 0.12
C HIS A 491 -22.18 23.75 -1.40
N VAL A 492 -21.42 22.93 -2.14
CA VAL A 492 -21.58 22.76 -3.60
C VAL A 492 -23.02 22.36 -3.97
N LYS A 493 -23.61 21.39 -3.27
CA LYS A 493 -25.00 20.97 -3.53
C LYS A 493 -26.00 22.10 -3.24
N ALA A 494 -25.84 22.83 -2.13
CA ALA A 494 -26.75 23.91 -1.78
C ALA A 494 -26.75 25.04 -2.83
N LEU A 495 -25.57 25.39 -3.37
CA LEU A 495 -25.46 26.31 -4.50
C LEU A 495 -26.09 25.77 -5.78
N ALA A 496 -25.87 24.48 -6.08
CA ALA A 496 -26.46 23.81 -7.25
C ALA A 496 -28.00 23.79 -7.20
N ASP A 497 -28.59 23.63 -6.01
CA ASP A 497 -30.03 23.70 -5.78
C ASP A 497 -30.59 25.13 -5.99
N GLN A 498 -29.76 26.17 -5.81
CA GLN A 498 -30.09 27.57 -6.18
C GLN A 498 -29.82 27.90 -7.67
N GLY A 499 -29.43 26.91 -8.48
CA GLY A 499 -29.17 27.07 -9.92
C GLY A 499 -27.75 27.50 -10.30
N ALA A 500 -26.78 27.43 -9.38
CA ALA A 500 -25.38 27.66 -9.72
C ALA A 500 -24.87 26.54 -10.64
N ARG A 501 -24.23 26.91 -11.76
CA ARG A 501 -23.63 25.96 -12.73
C ARG A 501 -22.10 25.99 -12.78
N TYR A 502 -21.49 27.09 -12.34
CA TYR A 502 -20.05 27.27 -12.28
C TYR A 502 -19.68 27.78 -10.89
N ILE A 503 -18.86 27.02 -10.15
CA ILE A 503 -18.55 27.31 -8.75
C ILE A 503 -17.03 27.44 -8.58
N LEU A 504 -16.57 28.48 -7.89
CA LEU A 504 -15.20 28.61 -7.44
C LEU A 504 -15.14 28.65 -5.92
N LEU A 505 -14.64 27.58 -5.32
CA LEU A 505 -14.33 27.56 -3.90
C LEU A 505 -13.11 28.43 -3.62
N TYR A 506 -12.99 29.00 -2.42
CA TYR A 506 -11.76 29.66 -1.99
C TYR A 506 -11.30 29.20 -0.61
N SER A 507 -9.98 29.11 -0.46
CA SER A 507 -9.28 28.58 0.73
C SER A 507 -7.96 29.31 0.95
N GLU A 508 -7.48 29.37 2.19
CA GLU A 508 -6.12 29.85 2.52
C GLU A 508 -5.05 28.89 2.00
N ILE A 509 -5.40 27.60 1.89
CA ILE A 509 -4.58 26.52 1.32
C ILE A 509 -5.43 25.85 0.23
N PRO A 510 -5.45 26.39 -1.00
CA PRO A 510 -6.16 25.77 -2.11
C PRO A 510 -5.38 24.58 -2.68
N THR A 511 -6.10 23.56 -3.14
CA THR A 511 -5.55 22.36 -3.78
C THR A 511 -6.56 21.79 -4.77
N SER A 512 -6.10 21.04 -5.77
CA SER A 512 -6.96 20.27 -6.66
C SER A 512 -7.63 19.12 -5.89
N PHE A 513 -8.91 18.84 -6.17
CA PHE A 513 -9.71 17.96 -5.31
C PHE A 513 -10.72 17.09 -6.07
N TYR A 514 -11.12 16.00 -5.43
CA TYR A 514 -12.16 15.11 -5.94
C TYR A 514 -13.51 15.44 -5.31
N ILE A 515 -14.59 15.38 -6.09
CA ILE A 515 -15.96 15.55 -5.63
C ILE A 515 -16.70 14.24 -5.84
N GLU A 516 -17.01 13.57 -4.73
CA GLU A 516 -17.57 12.21 -4.71
C GLU A 516 -18.96 12.12 -5.33
N THR A 517 -19.81 13.12 -5.09
CA THR A 517 -21.15 13.21 -5.69
C THR A 517 -21.28 14.52 -6.43
N TRP A 518 -20.99 14.50 -7.74
CA TRP A 518 -21.13 15.68 -8.59
C TRP A 518 -22.61 16.02 -8.84
N PRO A 519 -23.10 17.23 -8.55
CA PRO A 519 -24.49 17.59 -8.83
C PRO A 519 -24.73 17.74 -10.34
N MET A 520 -25.75 17.07 -10.88
CA MET A 520 -26.02 17.03 -12.33
C MET A 520 -26.27 18.40 -13.00
N SER A 521 -26.60 19.45 -12.24
CA SER A 521 -26.79 20.80 -12.76
C SER A 521 -25.48 21.61 -12.89
N VAL A 522 -24.41 21.17 -12.22
CA VAL A 522 -23.13 21.87 -12.18
C VAL A 522 -22.24 21.40 -13.33
N GLU A 523 -21.72 22.35 -14.10
CA GLU A 523 -20.83 22.09 -15.24
C GLU A 523 -19.36 22.09 -14.82
N ALA A 524 -18.99 22.97 -13.89
CA ALA A 524 -17.60 23.09 -13.45
C ALA A 524 -17.47 23.58 -12.00
N ILE A 525 -16.49 23.02 -11.29
CA ILE A 525 -16.10 23.44 -9.95
C ILE A 525 -14.58 23.53 -9.93
N GLY A 526 -14.05 24.61 -9.37
CA GLY A 526 -12.62 24.76 -9.11
C GLY A 526 -12.38 25.45 -7.77
N MET A 527 -11.11 25.69 -7.44
CA MET A 527 -10.70 26.44 -6.25
C MET A 527 -9.68 27.53 -6.61
N VAL A 528 -9.64 28.58 -5.78
CA VAL A 528 -8.72 29.72 -5.89
C VAL A 528 -8.19 30.14 -4.51
N GLU A 529 -7.08 30.87 -4.46
CA GLU A 529 -6.57 31.46 -3.22
C GLU A 529 -7.58 32.41 -2.58
N GLN A 530 -7.69 32.36 -1.24
CA GLN A 530 -8.49 33.30 -0.45
C GLN A 530 -8.05 34.75 -0.67
N GLU A 531 -6.77 35.03 -0.89
CA GLU A 531 -6.27 36.37 -1.22
C GLU A 531 -6.90 36.90 -2.52
N THR A 532 -6.90 36.11 -3.59
CA THR A 532 -7.55 36.44 -4.87
C THR A 532 -9.06 36.61 -4.71
N ALA A 533 -9.72 35.77 -3.90
CA ALA A 533 -11.14 35.95 -3.61
C ALA A 533 -11.40 37.29 -2.89
N MET A 534 -10.55 37.69 -1.93
CA MET A 534 -10.71 38.96 -1.23
C MET A 534 -10.52 40.18 -2.16
N THR A 535 -9.55 40.17 -3.07
CA THR A 535 -9.38 41.29 -4.04
C THR A 535 -10.57 41.42 -5.00
N ILE A 536 -11.18 40.30 -5.39
CA ILE A 536 -12.43 40.27 -6.15
C ILE A 536 -13.59 40.84 -5.32
N PHE A 537 -13.68 40.48 -4.03
CA PHE A 537 -14.74 40.96 -3.14
C PHE A 537 -14.62 42.46 -2.86
N GLU A 538 -13.41 43.01 -2.75
CA GLU A 538 -13.19 44.47 -2.67
C GLU A 538 -13.72 45.20 -3.91
N ALA A 539 -13.47 44.66 -5.11
CA ALA A 539 -14.01 45.23 -6.34
C ALA A 539 -15.55 45.20 -6.39
N LEU A 540 -16.15 44.07 -6.01
CA LEU A 540 -17.61 43.90 -5.96
C LEU A 540 -18.26 44.82 -4.90
N ARG A 541 -17.67 44.97 -3.71
CA ARG A 541 -18.14 45.90 -2.66
C ARG A 541 -18.06 47.36 -3.09
N ALA A 542 -17.09 47.72 -3.94
CA ALA A 542 -16.99 49.03 -4.57
C ALA A 542 -18.03 49.27 -5.69
N GLY A 543 -18.92 48.31 -5.96
CA GLY A 543 -19.94 48.40 -7.01
C GLY A 543 -19.41 48.18 -8.43
N ARG A 544 -18.16 47.71 -8.57
CA ARG A 544 -17.52 47.44 -9.87
C ARG A 544 -17.92 46.08 -10.41
N LYS A 545 -17.96 45.95 -11.74
CA LYS A 545 -18.26 44.69 -12.41
C LYS A 545 -17.02 43.82 -12.47
N VAL A 546 -17.03 42.64 -11.85
CA VAL A 546 -15.96 41.64 -12.01
C VAL A 546 -16.43 40.53 -12.94
N GLN A 547 -15.56 40.16 -13.89
CA GLN A 547 -15.77 38.98 -14.74
C GLN A 547 -14.57 38.04 -14.64
N ILE A 548 -14.80 36.76 -14.40
CA ILE A 548 -13.78 35.71 -14.38
C ILE A 548 -13.82 34.95 -15.71
N THR A 549 -12.65 34.67 -16.26
CA THR A 549 -12.44 33.77 -17.39
C THR A 549 -11.57 32.59 -16.92
N ALA A 550 -12.23 31.46 -16.70
CA ALA A 550 -11.64 30.21 -16.25
C ALA A 550 -11.60 29.21 -17.43
N PRO A 551 -10.46 28.57 -17.73
CA PRO A 551 -10.38 27.58 -18.81
C PRO A 551 -10.60 26.13 -18.34
N TYR A 552 -11.02 25.28 -19.28
CA TYR A 552 -10.82 23.82 -19.20
C TYR A 552 -9.35 23.48 -19.58
N PRO A 553 -8.67 22.54 -18.90
CA PRO A 553 -7.28 22.18 -19.22
C PRO A 553 -7.15 21.54 -20.62
N ASN A 554 -6.54 22.25 -21.57
CA ASN A 554 -6.35 21.78 -22.95
C ASN A 554 -5.11 22.42 -23.60
N SER A 555 -4.89 22.21 -24.89
CA SER A 555 -3.75 22.78 -25.63
C SER A 555 -3.73 24.31 -25.72
N GLU A 556 -4.85 25.00 -25.53
CA GLU A 556 -4.95 26.47 -25.49
C GLU A 556 -4.74 27.02 -24.06
N ALA A 557 -5.03 26.21 -23.04
CA ALA A 557 -4.88 26.50 -21.63
C ALA A 557 -4.23 25.30 -20.89
N PRO A 558 -2.93 25.05 -21.09
CA PRO A 558 -2.26 23.86 -20.58
C PRO A 558 -2.17 23.87 -19.05
N GLN A 559 -2.03 22.68 -18.46
CA GLN A 559 -1.75 22.55 -17.05
C GLN A 559 -0.35 23.11 -16.72
N LEU A 560 -0.29 23.85 -15.61
CA LEU A 560 0.93 24.37 -15.03
C LEU A 560 1.30 23.53 -13.80
N TYR A 561 2.57 23.15 -13.73
CA TYR A 561 3.15 22.50 -12.57
C TYR A 561 3.57 23.57 -11.56
N TYR A 562 3.17 23.39 -10.31
CA TYR A 562 3.70 24.11 -9.16
C TYR A 562 4.09 23.10 -8.09
N GLU A 563 5.01 23.49 -7.23
CA GLU A 563 5.42 22.69 -6.08
C GLU A 563 5.46 23.51 -4.79
N TYR A 564 5.23 22.83 -3.67
CA TYR A 564 5.42 23.36 -2.32
C TYR A 564 6.43 22.48 -1.58
N PRO A 565 7.37 23.05 -0.79
CA PRO A 565 8.28 22.26 0.02
C PRO A 565 7.52 21.35 1.00
N GLU A 566 7.96 20.10 1.10
CA GLU A 566 7.42 19.09 2.02
C GLU A 566 8.32 18.99 3.27
N ASP A 567 7.78 19.18 4.47
CA ASP A 567 8.57 19.13 5.71
C ASP A 567 8.81 17.70 6.21
N MET A 568 8.00 16.73 5.76
CA MET A 568 8.17 15.30 6.00
C MET A 568 8.96 14.58 4.89
N ALA A 569 9.73 15.29 4.07
CA ALA A 569 10.47 14.76 2.92
C ALA A 569 11.34 13.54 3.27
N GLY A 570 11.17 12.43 2.52
CA GLY A 570 11.88 11.17 2.77
C GLY A 570 11.35 10.33 3.95
N ALA A 571 10.45 10.86 4.80
CA ALA A 571 9.74 10.05 5.79
C ALA A 571 8.76 9.09 5.10
N VAL A 572 8.39 8.01 5.79
CA VAL A 572 7.28 7.15 5.35
C VAL A 572 5.97 7.94 5.45
N ALA A 573 5.19 7.94 4.37
CA ALA A 573 3.95 8.68 4.29
C ALA A 573 2.93 8.12 5.30
N TYR A 574 2.17 9.01 5.93
CA TYR A 574 1.29 8.70 7.06
C TYR A 574 0.32 7.53 6.81
N PHE A 575 -0.20 7.43 5.59
CA PHE A 575 -1.16 6.40 5.19
C PHE A 575 -0.52 5.09 4.72
N SER A 576 0.80 5.01 4.53
CA SER A 576 1.47 3.79 4.06
C SER A 576 1.27 2.66 5.07
N SER A 577 0.64 1.55 4.64
CA SER A 577 0.37 0.40 5.51
C SER A 577 1.63 -0.18 6.17
N TRP A 578 1.49 -0.54 7.44
CA TRP A 578 2.52 -1.18 8.25
C TRP A 578 2.32 -2.70 8.28
N GLY A 579 3.43 -3.43 8.26
CA GLY A 579 3.45 -4.81 8.73
C GLY A 579 3.66 -4.90 10.24
N PRO A 580 4.07 -6.07 10.76
CA PRO A 580 4.11 -7.34 10.04
C PRO A 580 2.71 -7.80 9.59
N THR A 581 2.67 -8.83 8.75
CA THR A 581 1.41 -9.52 8.40
C THR A 581 0.89 -10.37 9.57
N TRP A 582 -0.32 -10.94 9.45
CA TRP A 582 -0.87 -11.84 10.48
C TRP A 582 0.00 -13.10 10.70
N ASP A 583 0.70 -13.57 9.66
CA ASP A 583 1.70 -14.65 9.72
C ASP A 583 3.05 -14.23 10.35
N LEU A 584 3.12 -13.03 10.92
CA LEU A 584 4.33 -12.32 11.35
C LEU A 584 5.38 -12.17 10.23
N ALA A 585 4.97 -12.07 8.95
CA ALA A 585 5.91 -11.79 7.86
C ALA A 585 6.36 -10.32 7.90
N LEU A 586 7.64 -10.09 7.63
CA LEU A 586 8.21 -8.75 7.50
C LEU A 586 7.74 -8.12 6.18
N LYS A 587 6.90 -7.10 6.29
CA LYS A 587 6.38 -6.26 5.19
C LYS A 587 6.26 -4.81 5.71
N PRO A 588 6.27 -3.77 4.84
CA PRO A 588 6.60 -3.83 3.41
C PRO A 588 8.02 -4.33 3.17
N SER A 589 8.33 -4.74 1.95
CA SER A 589 9.68 -5.19 1.57
C SER A 589 10.66 -4.01 1.54
N LEU A 590 10.22 -2.89 0.96
CA LEU A 590 10.95 -1.62 0.87
C LEU A 590 9.99 -0.45 0.57
N CYS A 591 10.51 0.78 0.54
CA CYS A 591 9.76 1.98 0.17
C CYS A 591 10.30 2.69 -1.08
N VAL A 592 9.42 3.47 -1.73
CA VAL A 592 9.72 4.35 -2.86
C VAL A 592 9.20 5.76 -2.58
N ILE A 593 9.73 6.78 -3.27
CA ILE A 593 9.14 8.12 -3.27
C ILE A 593 7.86 8.07 -4.10
N GLY A 594 6.74 7.88 -3.41
CA GLY A 594 5.46 7.58 -4.03
C GLY A 594 4.31 8.46 -3.53
N ASN A 595 4.52 9.36 -2.57
CA ASN A 595 3.53 10.34 -2.14
C ASN A 595 3.87 11.71 -2.76
N GLY A 596 2.90 12.35 -3.40
CA GLY A 596 3.12 13.63 -4.10
C GLY A 596 3.94 13.45 -5.38
N VAL A 597 3.47 12.61 -6.29
CA VAL A 597 4.06 12.41 -7.63
C VAL A 597 3.06 12.79 -8.73
N VAL A 598 3.57 13.23 -9.89
CA VAL A 598 2.74 13.56 -11.07
C VAL A 598 2.73 12.39 -12.04
N SER A 599 1.56 12.11 -12.62
CA SER A 599 1.41 11.14 -13.70
C SER A 599 0.16 11.45 -14.55
N THR A 600 -0.07 10.63 -15.56
CA THR A 600 -1.26 10.65 -16.42
C THR A 600 -2.55 10.37 -15.62
N THR A 601 -3.68 10.88 -16.10
CA THR A 601 -5.02 10.43 -15.71
C THR A 601 -5.79 10.02 -16.97
N ALA A 602 -6.91 9.32 -16.79
CA ALA A 602 -7.77 8.97 -17.90
C ALA A 602 -8.49 10.22 -18.43
N ARG A 603 -8.57 10.40 -19.75
CA ARG A 603 -9.11 11.64 -20.35
C ARG A 603 -10.56 11.93 -19.97
N HIS A 604 -11.33 10.93 -19.54
CA HIS A 604 -12.70 11.13 -19.04
C HIS A 604 -12.78 11.86 -17.69
N THR A 605 -11.66 12.03 -16.95
CA THR A 605 -11.65 12.81 -15.70
C THR A 605 -11.59 14.32 -15.93
N GLY A 606 -11.58 14.79 -17.18
CA GLY A 606 -11.50 16.22 -17.51
C GLY A 606 -10.08 16.81 -17.48
N SER A 607 -9.05 15.95 -17.52
CA SER A 607 -7.64 16.34 -17.49
C SER A 607 -6.77 15.30 -18.22
N LEU A 608 -5.52 15.65 -18.53
CA LEU A 608 -4.49 14.70 -18.99
C LEU A 608 -3.59 14.23 -17.84
N TYR A 609 -3.31 15.10 -16.87
CA TYR A 609 -2.41 14.81 -15.77
C TYR A 609 -3.04 15.13 -14.42
N ARG A 610 -2.57 14.43 -13.37
CA ARG A 610 -2.90 14.67 -11.97
C ARG A 610 -1.66 14.49 -11.10
N SER A 611 -1.62 15.14 -9.95
CA SER A 611 -0.81 14.67 -8.83
C SER A 611 -1.55 13.57 -8.06
N GLY A 612 -0.80 12.76 -7.30
CA GLY A 612 -1.35 11.68 -6.50
C GLY A 612 -0.25 10.83 -5.88
N SER A 613 -0.63 9.64 -5.41
CA SER A 613 0.28 8.77 -4.66
C SER A 613 0.17 7.32 -5.12
N SER A 614 1.31 6.66 -5.37
CA SER A 614 1.40 5.25 -5.75
C SER A 614 2.84 4.74 -5.62
N SER A 615 3.04 3.48 -5.22
CA SER A 615 4.37 2.88 -5.02
C SER A 615 4.74 1.79 -6.03
N ALA A 616 3.94 0.74 -6.11
CA ALA A 616 4.23 -0.45 -6.91
C ALA A 616 4.56 -0.18 -8.39
N PRO A 617 3.91 0.77 -9.10
CA PRO A 617 4.24 1.11 -10.48
C PRO A 617 5.68 1.61 -10.66
N LEU A 618 6.19 2.41 -9.71
CA LEU A 618 7.56 2.92 -9.75
C LEU A 618 8.57 1.77 -9.61
N LEU A 619 8.35 0.85 -8.67
CA LEU A 619 9.25 -0.29 -8.47
C LEU A 619 9.20 -1.29 -9.64
N ALA A 620 8.03 -1.51 -10.26
CA ALA A 620 7.90 -2.31 -11.47
C ALA A 620 8.74 -1.74 -12.63
N GLY A 621 8.78 -0.41 -12.78
CA GLY A 621 9.67 0.27 -13.71
C GLY A 621 11.16 0.09 -13.34
N ILE A 622 11.53 0.22 -12.06
CA ILE A 622 12.92 0.00 -11.60
C ILE A 622 13.38 -1.43 -11.96
N VAL A 623 12.53 -2.42 -11.73
CA VAL A 623 12.81 -3.82 -12.11
C VAL A 623 13.05 -3.93 -13.62
N ALA A 624 12.27 -3.26 -14.46
CA ALA A 624 12.49 -3.25 -15.91
C ALA A 624 13.83 -2.59 -16.32
N LEU A 625 14.24 -1.49 -15.67
CA LEU A 625 15.55 -0.88 -15.89
C LEU A 625 16.70 -1.84 -15.51
N ILE A 626 16.60 -2.51 -14.36
CA ILE A 626 17.60 -3.50 -13.90
C ILE A 626 17.67 -4.69 -14.86
N ARG A 627 16.53 -5.19 -15.34
CA ARG A 627 16.46 -6.26 -16.36
C ARG A 627 17.19 -5.87 -17.64
N GLU A 628 16.98 -4.64 -18.14
CA GLU A 628 17.68 -4.14 -19.32
C GLU A 628 19.19 -4.01 -19.05
N LYS A 629 19.60 -3.48 -17.89
CA LYS A 629 21.02 -3.37 -17.51
C LYS A 629 21.70 -4.73 -17.47
N TYR A 630 21.08 -5.72 -16.84
CA TYR A 630 21.60 -7.08 -16.78
C TYR A 630 21.74 -7.70 -18.18
N ALA A 631 20.74 -7.50 -19.05
CA ALA A 631 20.82 -7.95 -20.44
C ALA A 631 21.95 -7.29 -21.24
N ARG A 632 22.17 -5.98 -21.06
CA ARG A 632 23.29 -5.23 -21.68
C ARG A 632 24.66 -5.70 -21.18
N ASP A 633 24.76 -6.05 -19.90
CA ASP A 633 25.98 -6.57 -19.28
C ASP A 633 26.25 -8.06 -19.59
N GLY A 634 25.28 -8.78 -20.18
CA GLY A 634 25.34 -10.24 -20.36
C GLY A 634 25.14 -11.03 -19.05
N ARG A 635 24.58 -10.40 -18.00
CA ARG A 635 24.23 -11.02 -16.72
C ARG A 635 22.89 -11.76 -16.82
N ILE A 636 22.75 -12.86 -16.08
CA ILE A 636 21.48 -13.57 -15.94
C ILE A 636 20.60 -12.83 -14.92
N PHE A 637 19.39 -12.46 -15.31
CA PHE A 637 18.40 -11.91 -14.39
C PHE A 637 17.61 -13.06 -13.74
N ASP A 638 17.75 -13.23 -12.42
CA ASP A 638 16.99 -14.18 -11.62
C ASP A 638 15.84 -13.47 -10.89
N ALA A 639 14.61 -13.71 -11.35
CA ALA A 639 13.40 -13.15 -10.76
C ALA A 639 13.16 -13.62 -9.31
N SER A 640 13.65 -14.79 -8.90
CA SER A 640 13.52 -15.28 -7.51
C SER A 640 14.47 -14.57 -6.54
N SER A 641 15.51 -13.92 -7.08
CA SER A 641 16.53 -13.23 -6.28
C SER A 641 16.38 -11.70 -6.24
N ILE A 642 15.51 -11.11 -7.06
CA ILE A 642 15.40 -9.65 -7.24
C ILE A 642 15.00 -8.91 -5.96
N GLU A 643 14.15 -9.48 -5.10
CA GLU A 643 13.77 -8.84 -3.82
C GLU A 643 15.01 -8.66 -2.92
N ASN A 644 15.89 -9.67 -2.83
CA ASN A 644 17.11 -9.58 -2.03
C ASN A 644 18.05 -8.49 -2.57
N LEU A 645 18.16 -8.36 -3.90
CA LEU A 645 18.95 -7.29 -4.53
C LEU A 645 18.40 -5.91 -4.16
N LEU A 646 17.10 -5.69 -4.39
CA LEU A 646 16.45 -4.40 -4.18
C LEU A 646 16.47 -3.98 -2.69
N VAL A 647 16.11 -4.90 -1.79
CA VAL A 647 16.00 -4.62 -0.35
C VAL A 647 17.37 -4.38 0.28
N SER A 648 18.40 -5.15 -0.07
CA SER A 648 19.75 -4.99 0.50
C SER A 648 20.44 -3.70 0.10
N HIS A 649 20.05 -3.10 -1.03
CA HIS A 649 20.58 -1.83 -1.54
C HIS A 649 19.68 -0.62 -1.21
N SER A 650 18.54 -0.81 -0.54
CA SER A 650 17.73 0.30 -0.02
C SER A 650 18.45 1.04 1.12
N HIS A 651 18.04 2.29 1.37
CA HIS A 651 18.59 3.15 2.41
C HIS A 651 17.56 3.41 3.53
N PRO A 652 17.79 2.92 4.77
CA PRO A 652 16.93 3.19 5.92
C PRO A 652 16.76 4.69 6.21
N GLN A 653 15.54 5.08 6.59
CA GLN A 653 15.17 6.46 6.90
C GLN A 653 14.89 6.65 8.40
N LEU A 654 15.02 7.89 8.88
CA LEU A 654 14.68 8.28 10.25
C LEU A 654 13.17 8.16 10.50
N TYR A 655 12.78 7.88 11.74
CA TYR A 655 11.38 7.89 12.15
C TYR A 655 10.86 9.33 12.17
N HIS A 656 9.65 9.54 11.67
CA HIS A 656 8.93 10.81 11.77
C HIS A 656 7.64 10.55 12.54
N ASP A 657 7.50 11.09 13.74
CA ASP A 657 6.39 10.80 14.67
C ASP A 657 5.09 11.56 14.34
N THR A 658 4.91 11.94 13.08
CA THR A 658 3.92 12.91 12.55
C THR A 658 4.13 14.38 12.98
N VAL A 659 5.07 14.67 13.90
CA VAL A 659 5.38 16.04 14.35
C VAL A 659 6.79 16.46 13.95
N SER A 660 7.76 15.55 14.03
CA SER A 660 9.17 15.82 13.73
C SER A 660 9.99 14.55 13.47
N PHE A 661 11.13 14.72 12.78
CA PHE A 661 12.13 13.67 12.66
C PHE A 661 12.80 13.37 14.00
N GLN A 662 12.79 12.10 14.36
CA GLN A 662 13.40 11.56 15.56
C GLN A 662 14.85 11.11 15.30
N PRO A 663 15.73 11.09 16.33
CA PRO A 663 17.16 10.76 16.17
C PRO A 663 17.44 9.26 15.99
N TYR A 664 16.46 8.48 15.54
CA TYR A 664 16.52 7.03 15.38
C TYR A 664 15.76 6.59 14.12
N LEU A 665 16.11 5.42 13.58
CA LEU A 665 15.51 4.89 12.35
C LEU A 665 14.05 4.47 12.58
N ALA A 666 13.21 4.67 11.57
CA ALA A 666 11.83 4.16 11.55
C ALA A 666 11.85 2.62 11.63
N PRO A 667 10.89 1.98 12.32
CA PRO A 667 10.92 0.52 12.47
C PRO A 667 10.78 -0.18 11.11
N VAL A 668 11.37 -1.37 10.97
CA VAL A 668 11.34 -2.14 9.72
C VAL A 668 9.91 -2.49 9.30
N SER A 669 8.98 -2.65 10.26
CA SER A 669 7.54 -2.82 10.01
C SER A 669 6.88 -1.64 9.27
N GLN A 670 7.50 -0.46 9.28
CA GLN A 670 7.02 0.74 8.58
C GLN A 670 7.70 0.92 7.21
N GLN A 671 8.99 0.55 7.07
CA GLN A 671 9.79 0.90 5.88
C GLN A 671 10.49 -0.25 5.14
N GLY A 672 10.46 -1.48 5.67
CA GLY A 672 11.21 -2.61 5.11
C GLY A 672 12.72 -2.34 5.07
N GLY A 673 13.35 -2.54 3.91
CA GLY A 673 14.74 -2.14 3.65
C GLY A 673 14.98 -0.62 3.63
N GLY A 674 13.92 0.21 3.64
CA GLY A 674 14.00 1.66 3.46
C GLY A 674 13.85 2.09 1.99
N LEU A 675 14.32 3.29 1.68
CA LEU A 675 14.16 3.92 0.37
C LEU A 675 15.02 3.24 -0.71
N ILE A 676 14.41 2.79 -1.81
CA ILE A 676 15.13 2.16 -2.92
C ILE A 676 16.23 3.05 -3.52
N ARG A 677 17.34 2.42 -3.89
CA ARG A 677 18.47 3.01 -4.62
C ARG A 677 18.65 2.28 -5.95
N ALA A 678 17.92 2.72 -6.97
CA ALA A 678 17.78 1.99 -8.23
C ALA A 678 19.12 1.80 -8.96
N PHE A 679 19.96 2.83 -8.95
CA PHE A 679 21.29 2.78 -9.56
C PHE A 679 22.24 1.88 -8.79
N ASP A 680 22.29 2.03 -7.47
CA ASP A 680 23.16 1.22 -6.60
C ASP A 680 22.80 -0.28 -6.71
N ALA A 681 21.50 -0.61 -6.80
CA ALA A 681 21.02 -1.99 -7.07
C ALA A 681 21.35 -2.49 -8.49
N ALA A 682 21.21 -1.66 -9.53
CA ALA A 682 21.49 -2.07 -10.91
C ALA A 682 22.97 -2.40 -11.17
N HIS A 683 23.88 -1.72 -10.47
CA HIS A 683 25.33 -1.90 -10.56
C HIS A 683 25.93 -2.80 -9.47
N ALA A 684 25.09 -3.42 -8.64
CA ALA A 684 25.51 -4.28 -7.54
C ALA A 684 26.48 -5.40 -7.97
N THR A 685 27.61 -5.47 -7.28
CA THR A 685 28.60 -6.57 -7.36
C THR A 685 28.62 -7.45 -6.11
N THR A 686 27.96 -7.04 -5.03
CA THR A 686 27.74 -7.86 -3.83
C THR A 686 26.28 -8.29 -3.79
N PHE A 687 26.03 -9.60 -3.73
CA PHE A 687 24.68 -10.16 -3.57
C PHE A 687 24.52 -10.72 -2.15
N VAL A 688 23.33 -10.58 -1.58
CA VAL A 688 23.01 -11.06 -0.22
C VAL A 688 21.68 -11.79 -0.24
N LYS A 689 21.54 -12.85 0.60
CA LYS A 689 20.31 -13.63 0.77
C LYS A 689 20.19 -14.11 2.22
N PRO A 690 19.00 -14.10 2.86
CA PRO A 690 17.71 -13.61 2.37
C PRO A 690 17.63 -12.08 2.28
N ALA A 691 16.57 -11.57 1.67
CA ALA A 691 16.26 -10.14 1.59
C ALA A 691 16.07 -9.50 2.97
N ALA A 692 15.55 -10.27 3.93
CA ALA A 692 15.33 -9.83 5.29
C ALA A 692 15.44 -11.01 6.27
N LEU A 693 15.84 -10.72 7.51
CA LEU A 693 16.01 -11.70 8.60
C LEU A 693 14.83 -11.61 9.58
N ASN A 694 13.81 -12.45 9.36
CA ASN A 694 12.58 -12.44 10.15
C ASN A 694 12.63 -13.48 11.29
N PHE A 695 12.87 -13.03 12.51
CA PHE A 695 12.88 -13.86 13.72
C PHE A 695 11.48 -14.24 14.21
N LYS A 696 10.42 -13.56 13.74
CA LYS A 696 9.03 -13.70 14.21
C LYS A 696 8.94 -13.58 15.74
N GLN A 697 8.05 -14.34 16.38
CA GLN A 697 7.98 -14.53 17.83
C GLN A 697 8.89 -15.70 18.25
N ALA A 698 9.39 -15.65 19.49
CA ALA A 698 10.16 -16.74 20.09
C ALA A 698 9.32 -18.03 20.26
N ASP A 699 9.98 -19.15 20.55
CA ASP A 699 9.32 -20.39 20.97
C ASP A 699 8.79 -20.31 22.42
N GLU A 700 8.19 -21.39 22.91
CA GLU A 700 7.67 -21.49 24.28
C GLU A 700 8.75 -21.51 25.38
N HIS A 701 10.03 -21.55 25.01
CA HIS A 701 11.18 -21.42 25.89
C HIS A 701 11.83 -20.02 25.82
N GLY A 702 11.29 -19.12 25.00
CA GLY A 702 11.82 -17.76 24.81
C GLY A 702 13.03 -17.71 23.88
N ILE A 703 13.25 -18.73 23.06
CA ILE A 703 14.38 -18.83 22.11
C ILE A 703 13.90 -18.39 20.72
N TYR A 704 14.65 -17.49 20.08
CA TYR A 704 14.46 -17.14 18.67
C TYR A 704 15.27 -18.06 17.76
N PRO A 705 14.83 -18.31 16.51
CA PRO A 705 15.60 -19.09 15.55
C PRO A 705 16.92 -18.37 15.19
N THR A 706 18.01 -19.11 15.08
CA THR A 706 19.22 -18.62 14.40
C THR A 706 18.96 -18.56 12.90
N LEU A 707 19.26 -17.42 12.28
CA LEU A 707 19.01 -17.15 10.86
C LEU A 707 20.32 -17.05 10.07
N ASN A 708 20.29 -17.51 8.82
CA ASN A 708 21.47 -17.55 7.96
C ASN A 708 21.49 -16.35 7.02
N LEU A 709 22.58 -15.58 7.04
CA LEU A 709 22.84 -14.47 6.13
C LEU A 709 23.99 -14.86 5.19
N THR A 710 23.70 -15.07 3.91
CA THR A 710 24.69 -15.44 2.90
C THR A 710 25.08 -14.25 2.05
N LEU A 711 26.37 -13.93 2.02
CA LEU A 711 26.97 -12.91 1.16
C LEU A 711 27.70 -13.62 0.01
N LYS A 712 27.63 -13.04 -1.19
CA LYS A 712 28.33 -13.49 -2.39
C LYS A 712 28.99 -12.32 -3.09
N ASN A 713 30.27 -12.47 -3.44
CA ASN A 713 30.99 -11.52 -4.27
C ASN A 713 30.82 -11.90 -5.75
N GLU A 714 29.98 -11.18 -6.49
CA GLU A 714 29.83 -11.31 -7.95
C GLU A 714 30.77 -10.37 -8.74
N GLY A 715 31.59 -9.58 -8.03
CA GLY A 715 32.58 -8.70 -8.62
C GLY A 715 33.82 -9.41 -9.14
N LEU A 716 34.68 -8.65 -9.84
CA LEU A 716 35.92 -9.15 -10.46
C LEU A 716 37.16 -9.05 -9.57
N ARG A 717 37.00 -8.64 -8.30
CA ARG A 717 38.11 -8.44 -7.33
C ARG A 717 37.70 -8.97 -5.96
N LYS A 718 38.69 -9.35 -5.15
CA LYS A 718 38.49 -9.68 -3.73
C LYS A 718 37.85 -8.50 -3.00
N VAL A 719 36.83 -8.76 -2.19
CA VAL A 719 36.19 -7.76 -1.32
C VAL A 719 36.26 -8.23 0.13
N SER A 720 36.71 -7.34 1.02
CA SER A 720 36.63 -7.53 2.46
C SER A 720 35.39 -6.81 2.99
N TYR A 721 34.51 -7.53 3.68
CA TYR A 721 33.29 -7.01 4.27
C TYR A 721 33.43 -6.85 5.79
N ARG A 722 32.80 -5.80 6.32
CA ARG A 722 32.57 -5.58 7.74
C ARG A 722 31.08 -5.49 8.01
N LEU A 723 30.63 -6.25 9.01
CA LEU A 723 29.23 -6.31 9.42
C LEU A 723 29.04 -5.67 10.79
N SER A 724 27.89 -5.02 10.98
CA SER A 724 27.50 -4.39 12.24
C SER A 724 25.98 -4.31 12.38
N ASN A 725 25.49 -4.50 13.60
CA ASN A 725 24.09 -4.27 13.94
C ASN A 725 23.76 -2.77 14.02
N VAL A 726 22.64 -2.35 13.41
CA VAL A 726 22.08 -0.99 13.48
C VAL A 726 20.61 -1.10 13.89
N PRO A 727 20.27 -0.92 15.18
CA PRO A 727 18.90 -1.06 15.66
C PRO A 727 18.00 0.09 15.19
N ALA A 728 16.73 -0.24 14.93
CA ALA A 728 15.65 0.73 14.80
C ALA A 728 14.97 0.96 16.17
N ILE A 729 14.02 1.89 16.20
CA ILE A 729 13.14 2.06 17.36
C ILE A 729 12.22 0.84 17.55
N THR A 730 11.98 0.42 18.79
CA THR A 730 10.98 -0.60 19.12
C THR A 730 9.62 0.07 19.32
N VAL A 731 8.56 -0.59 18.88
CA VAL A 731 7.19 -0.06 18.87
C VAL A 731 6.20 -1.09 19.41
N TYR A 732 5.19 -0.64 20.16
CA TYR A 732 4.15 -1.52 20.70
C TYR A 732 2.99 -1.70 19.72
N ALA A 733 2.68 -2.95 19.35
CA ALA A 733 1.53 -3.23 18.48
C ALA A 733 0.18 -3.01 19.17
N PHE A 734 0.14 -3.06 20.51
CA PHE A 734 -1.04 -2.81 21.32
C PHE A 734 -0.82 -1.73 22.38
N THR A 735 -1.87 -0.99 22.70
CA THR A 735 -1.94 -0.06 23.82
C THR A 735 -2.11 -0.80 25.14
N ALA A 736 -1.92 -0.10 26.27
CA ALA A 736 -2.03 -0.69 27.61
C ALA A 736 -3.45 -1.19 27.99
N ASP A 737 -4.48 -0.84 27.20
CA ASP A 737 -5.85 -1.37 27.33
C ASP A 737 -6.12 -2.60 26.44
N GLY A 738 -5.12 -3.06 25.67
CA GLY A 738 -5.21 -4.21 24.78
C GLY A 738 -5.77 -3.93 23.39
N SER A 739 -6.09 -2.68 23.04
CA SER A 739 -6.51 -2.31 21.68
C SER A 739 -5.32 -2.16 20.72
N ARG A 740 -5.56 -2.28 19.40
CA ARG A 740 -4.51 -2.15 18.36
C ARG A 740 -4.00 -0.70 18.33
N SER A 741 -2.68 -0.52 18.44
CA SER A 741 -2.02 0.80 18.34
C SER A 741 -2.27 1.43 16.96
N LYS A 742 -2.92 2.60 16.93
CA LYS A 742 -3.21 3.36 15.69
C LYS A 742 -2.20 4.50 15.50
N TYR A 743 -1.87 4.81 14.25
CA TYR A 743 -0.86 5.82 13.93
C TYR A 743 -1.37 7.28 14.04
N HIS A 744 -2.68 7.49 14.15
CA HIS A 744 -3.32 8.81 14.37
C HIS A 744 -2.80 9.60 15.60
N GLY A 745 -2.16 8.95 16.58
CA GLY A 745 -1.69 9.60 17.82
C GLY A 745 -0.19 9.43 18.09
N ALA A 746 0.59 9.07 17.06
CA ALA A 746 1.89 8.42 17.14
C ALA A 746 1.85 7.06 17.88
N ILE A 747 2.46 6.04 17.28
CA ILE A 747 2.61 4.73 17.93
C ILE A 747 3.62 4.87 19.06
N GLU A 748 3.34 4.27 20.23
CA GLU A 748 4.25 4.33 21.37
C GLU A 748 5.58 3.63 21.06
N THR A 749 6.64 4.41 21.09
CA THR A 749 8.03 4.02 20.83
C THR A 749 8.83 3.84 22.11
N VAL A 750 9.69 2.83 22.16
CA VAL A 750 10.67 2.63 23.24
C VAL A 750 12.07 2.44 22.66
N ASN A 751 13.05 3.18 23.17
CA ASN A 751 14.46 3.07 22.77
C ASN A 751 15.18 1.91 23.48
N ILE A 752 14.65 0.70 23.29
CA ILE A 752 15.21 -0.58 23.69
C ILE A 752 15.22 -1.45 22.43
N SER A 753 16.26 -2.25 22.22
CA SER A 753 16.36 -3.17 21.07
C SER A 753 16.80 -4.56 21.53
N ALA A 754 16.48 -5.59 20.74
CA ALA A 754 16.96 -6.94 21.00
C ALA A 754 18.49 -7.00 20.79
N PRO A 755 19.24 -7.68 21.68
CA PRO A 755 20.64 -8.02 21.41
C PRO A 755 20.73 -8.93 20.19
N ILE A 756 21.52 -8.51 19.19
CA ILE A 756 21.81 -9.29 17.98
C ILE A 756 23.27 -9.70 18.00
N GLU A 757 23.54 -10.98 17.81
CA GLU A 757 24.88 -11.55 17.72
C GLU A 757 25.15 -12.03 16.28
N LEU A 758 26.40 -11.85 15.84
CA LEU A 758 26.94 -12.32 14.57
C LEU A 758 28.13 -13.22 14.89
N ASP A 759 28.16 -14.44 14.36
CA ASP A 759 29.31 -15.34 14.53
C ASP A 759 30.56 -14.81 13.81
N GLU A 760 30.38 -14.17 12.65
CA GLU A 760 31.40 -13.41 11.94
C GLU A 760 31.01 -11.94 11.73
N THR A 761 31.90 -11.02 12.15
CA THR A 761 31.74 -9.56 11.92
C THR A 761 32.65 -9.02 10.82
N THR A 762 33.58 -9.84 10.31
CA THR A 762 34.47 -9.50 9.19
C THR A 762 34.82 -10.75 8.41
N LEU A 763 34.74 -10.68 7.08
CA LEU A 763 35.11 -11.77 6.17
C LEU A 763 35.65 -11.20 4.85
N ALA A 764 36.32 -12.02 4.04
CA ALA A 764 36.83 -11.57 2.74
C ALA A 764 36.65 -12.64 1.66
N LEU A 765 35.91 -12.30 0.60
CA LEU A 765 35.51 -13.20 -0.48
C LEU A 765 36.34 -12.93 -1.74
N GLU A 766 36.88 -13.96 -2.38
CA GLU A 766 37.41 -13.85 -3.74
C GLU A 766 36.26 -13.71 -4.76
N PRO A 767 36.54 -13.34 -6.02
CA PRO A 767 35.54 -13.30 -7.08
C PRO A 767 34.78 -14.63 -7.24
N GLY A 768 33.46 -14.60 -7.09
CA GLY A 768 32.58 -15.76 -7.18
C GLY A 768 32.36 -16.52 -5.87
N ASP A 769 33.13 -16.23 -4.81
CA ASP A 769 32.96 -16.88 -3.50
C ASP A 769 31.69 -16.39 -2.79
N SER A 770 31.18 -17.27 -1.93
CA SER A 770 30.10 -16.99 -0.97
C SER A 770 30.50 -17.42 0.45
N ALA A 771 30.00 -16.73 1.46
CA ALA A 771 30.06 -17.16 2.86
C ALA A 771 28.70 -16.97 3.54
N THR A 772 28.41 -17.78 4.55
CA THR A 772 27.18 -17.71 5.35
C THR A 772 27.54 -17.41 6.80
N ILE A 773 26.89 -16.39 7.34
CA ILE A 773 27.00 -15.88 8.70
C ILE A 773 25.74 -16.29 9.44
N HIS A 774 25.87 -16.71 10.70
CA HIS A 774 24.74 -17.03 11.56
C HIS A 774 24.41 -15.81 12.43
N VAL A 775 23.14 -15.42 12.38
CA VAL A 775 22.59 -14.26 13.10
C VAL A 775 21.61 -14.77 14.15
N SER A 776 21.90 -14.52 15.43
CA SER A 776 21.04 -14.88 16.56
C SER A 776 20.52 -13.62 17.27
N ALA A 777 19.35 -13.76 17.90
CA ALA A 777 18.72 -12.70 18.68
C ALA A 777 18.36 -13.20 20.08
N SER A 778 18.52 -12.34 21.08
CA SER A 778 18.05 -12.58 22.45
C SER A 778 16.80 -11.76 22.78
N PRO A 779 15.94 -12.20 23.72
CA PRO A 779 14.81 -11.40 24.17
C PRO A 779 15.23 -10.01 24.69
N PRO A 780 14.61 -8.92 24.21
CA PRO A 780 14.84 -7.59 24.77
C PRO A 780 14.26 -7.48 26.19
N GLU A 781 15.08 -7.02 27.14
CA GLU A 781 14.66 -6.80 28.53
C GLU A 781 13.89 -5.46 28.71
N GLY A 782 13.03 -5.39 29.73
CA GLY A 782 12.37 -4.14 30.12
C GLY A 782 11.17 -3.71 29.27
N LEU A 783 10.69 -4.58 28.37
CA LEU A 783 9.50 -4.35 27.54
C LEU A 783 8.27 -5.09 28.08
N ASP A 784 7.08 -4.52 27.87
CA ASP A 784 5.81 -5.16 28.20
C ASP A 784 5.37 -6.12 27.09
N THR A 785 5.63 -7.42 27.26
CA THR A 785 5.30 -8.45 26.27
C THR A 785 3.80 -8.64 26.04
N SER A 786 2.93 -8.18 26.95
CA SER A 786 1.47 -8.22 26.76
C SER A 786 0.97 -7.21 25.72
N ARG A 787 1.84 -6.27 25.33
CA ARG A 787 1.58 -5.23 24.33
C ARG A 787 2.20 -5.53 22.96
N LEU A 788 2.74 -6.74 22.81
CA LEU A 788 3.42 -7.26 21.62
C LEU A 788 4.44 -6.27 20.99
N PRO A 789 5.50 -5.88 21.72
CA PRO A 789 6.59 -5.06 21.20
C PRO A 789 7.30 -5.70 20.00
N ILE A 790 7.35 -4.93 18.92
CA ILE A 790 8.05 -5.26 17.67
C ILE A 790 9.39 -4.54 17.67
N TRP A 791 10.46 -5.32 17.69
CA TRP A 791 11.84 -4.84 17.66
C TRP A 791 12.45 -5.11 16.29
N SER A 792 13.29 -4.20 15.81
CA SER A 792 13.84 -4.29 14.44
C SER A 792 15.14 -3.52 14.26
N GLY A 793 15.73 -3.61 13.07
CA GLY A 793 16.95 -2.91 12.68
C GLY A 793 17.52 -3.47 11.39
N TRP A 794 18.81 -3.23 11.13
CA TRP A 794 19.53 -3.76 9.98
C TRP A 794 20.88 -4.35 10.36
N ILE A 795 21.28 -5.40 9.66
CA ILE A 795 22.69 -5.78 9.55
C ILE A 795 23.27 -4.92 8.42
N ALA A 796 24.09 -3.94 8.78
CA ALA A 796 24.84 -3.13 7.82
C ALA A 796 26.08 -3.89 7.36
N VAL A 797 26.31 -3.96 6.05
CA VAL A 797 27.45 -4.63 5.41
C VAL A 797 28.23 -3.61 4.59
N ASN A 798 29.46 -3.32 5.02
CA ASN A 798 30.34 -2.36 4.36
C ASN A 798 31.52 -3.10 3.72
N GLY A 799 31.64 -3.00 2.39
CA GLY A 799 32.69 -3.63 1.59
C GLY A 799 33.87 -2.68 1.29
N SER A 800 35.06 -3.26 1.16
CA SER A 800 36.29 -2.53 0.78
C SER A 800 36.29 -1.97 -0.66
N ASP A 801 35.30 -2.36 -1.45
CA ASP A 801 34.98 -1.87 -2.80
C ASP A 801 34.07 -0.63 -2.79
N GLY A 802 33.53 -0.24 -1.63
CA GLY A 802 32.53 0.81 -1.49
C GLY A 802 31.08 0.31 -1.44
N SER A 803 30.85 -1.02 -1.50
CA SER A 803 29.53 -1.60 -1.26
C SER A 803 29.02 -1.21 0.14
N SER A 804 27.79 -0.70 0.24
CA SER A 804 27.15 -0.31 1.49
C SER A 804 25.71 -0.84 1.49
N LEU A 805 25.50 -1.99 2.12
CA LEU A 805 24.22 -2.70 2.13
C LEU A 805 23.59 -2.69 3.52
N SER A 806 22.26 -2.78 3.58
CA SER A 806 21.52 -2.93 4.83
C SER A 806 20.47 -4.02 4.71
N ILE A 807 20.62 -5.10 5.50
CA ILE A 807 19.69 -6.21 5.50
C ILE A 807 18.74 -6.05 6.70
N PRO A 808 17.45 -5.74 6.47
CA PRO A 808 16.49 -5.55 7.56
C PRO A 808 16.29 -6.84 8.36
N TYR A 809 16.12 -6.68 9.67
CA TYR A 809 15.68 -7.75 10.56
C TYR A 809 14.51 -7.28 11.43
N GLN A 810 13.69 -8.22 11.86
CA GLN A 810 12.55 -7.95 12.75
C GLN A 810 12.28 -9.18 13.63
N GLY A 811 11.87 -8.93 14.86
CA GLY A 811 11.24 -9.93 15.71
C GLY A 811 10.21 -9.30 16.66
N VAL A 812 9.54 -10.16 17.41
CA VAL A 812 8.39 -9.82 18.23
C VAL A 812 8.54 -10.47 19.60
N ALA A 813 8.42 -9.69 20.67
CA ALA A 813 8.43 -10.20 22.03
C ALA A 813 6.99 -10.28 22.58
N GLY A 814 6.57 -11.47 22.99
CA GLY A 814 5.16 -11.81 23.27
C GLY A 814 4.60 -12.79 22.23
N PHE A 815 3.34 -13.21 22.37
CA PHE A 815 2.69 -14.18 21.48
C PHE A 815 1.35 -13.67 20.97
N LEU A 816 1.13 -13.69 19.65
CA LEU A 816 -0.15 -13.26 19.07
C LEU A 816 -1.36 -14.10 19.52
N ARG A 817 -1.15 -15.36 19.94
CA ARG A 817 -2.22 -16.24 20.47
C ARG A 817 -2.83 -15.76 21.78
N ASP A 818 -2.15 -14.85 22.49
CA ASP A 818 -2.59 -14.31 23.77
C ASP A 818 -3.54 -13.10 23.57
N HIS A 819 -3.68 -12.60 22.32
CA HIS A 819 -4.54 -11.46 21.96
C HIS A 819 -5.89 -11.92 21.38
N GLN A 820 -6.96 -11.21 21.74
CA GLN A 820 -8.31 -11.51 21.26
C GLN A 820 -8.50 -11.08 19.80
N VAL A 821 -9.14 -11.95 19.00
CA VAL A 821 -9.50 -11.68 17.61
C VAL A 821 -10.93 -11.15 17.47
N LEU A 822 -11.81 -11.36 18.46
CA LEU A 822 -13.14 -10.75 18.53
C LEU A 822 -13.12 -9.52 19.44
N ALA A 823 -13.74 -8.41 19.01
CA ALA A 823 -13.68 -7.13 19.71
C ALA A 823 -14.38 -7.10 21.08
N SER A 824 -15.38 -7.96 21.28
CA SER A 824 -16.22 -8.05 22.47
C SER A 824 -17.09 -9.32 22.44
N LYS A 825 -17.96 -9.50 23.43
CA LYS A 825 -19.00 -10.55 23.40
C LYS A 825 -20.14 -10.26 22.41
N ASP A 826 -20.34 -8.99 22.05
CA ASP A 826 -21.36 -8.52 21.12
C ASP A 826 -20.81 -8.41 19.67
N SER A 827 -19.74 -9.15 19.35
CA SER A 827 -19.03 -9.10 18.06
C SER A 827 -19.76 -9.80 16.90
N ILE A 828 -21.06 -10.05 17.06
CA ILE A 828 -21.89 -10.80 16.12
C ILE A 828 -23.25 -10.13 16.02
N MET A 829 -23.59 -9.66 14.83
CA MET A 829 -24.93 -9.19 14.51
C MET A 829 -25.51 -10.11 13.43
N LEU A 830 -26.73 -10.58 13.62
CA LEU A 830 -27.49 -11.23 12.58
C LEU A 830 -28.48 -10.21 12.02
N ASN A 831 -28.40 -9.91 10.73
CA ASN A 831 -29.34 -9.06 10.02
C ASN A 831 -30.29 -9.93 9.18
N TYR A 832 -31.55 -9.51 9.11
CA TYR A 832 -32.58 -10.10 8.26
C TYR A 832 -33.44 -8.98 7.70
N ARG A 833 -33.58 -8.90 6.36
CA ARG A 833 -34.33 -7.85 5.65
C ARG A 833 -33.88 -6.42 6.00
N ASP A 834 -32.57 -6.19 6.03
CA ASP A 834 -31.93 -4.92 6.42
C ASP A 834 -32.23 -4.47 7.89
N GLU A 835 -32.81 -5.33 8.73
CA GLU A 835 -33.03 -5.10 10.17
C GLU A 835 -32.20 -6.04 11.05
N VAL A 836 -31.72 -5.54 12.19
CA VAL A 836 -30.95 -6.33 13.17
C VAL A 836 -31.90 -7.27 13.93
N VAL A 837 -31.59 -8.57 13.91
CA VAL A 837 -32.31 -9.60 14.66
C VAL A 837 -32.13 -9.39 16.16
N TYR A 838 -33.24 -9.23 16.87
CA TYR A 838 -33.30 -9.07 18.31
C TYR A 838 -33.85 -10.34 19.01
N ASP A 839 -33.69 -10.40 20.34
CA ASP A 839 -34.05 -11.57 21.13
C ASP A 839 -35.54 -11.92 21.00
N GLY A 840 -35.83 -13.15 20.56
CA GLY A 840 -37.18 -13.69 20.36
C GLY A 840 -37.79 -13.48 18.97
N LEU A 841 -37.11 -12.85 18.02
CA LEU A 841 -37.63 -12.65 16.66
C LEU A 841 -37.85 -13.98 15.91
N SER A 842 -39.00 -14.15 15.26
CA SER A 842 -39.27 -15.29 14.36
C SER A 842 -38.68 -15.03 12.96
N LEU A 843 -37.71 -15.85 12.57
CA LEU A 843 -37.13 -15.91 11.22
C LEU A 843 -37.84 -17.01 10.42
N ARG A 844 -38.23 -16.72 9.18
CA ARG A 844 -38.93 -17.69 8.31
C ARG A 844 -37.98 -18.32 7.30
N LEU A 845 -38.02 -19.65 7.21
CA LEU A 845 -37.22 -20.44 6.29
C LEU A 845 -38.11 -21.20 5.27
N PRO A 846 -37.66 -21.35 4.01
CA PRO A 846 -36.56 -20.60 3.39
C PRO A 846 -36.86 -19.09 3.33
N PRO A 847 -35.84 -18.21 3.31
CA PRO A 847 -36.07 -16.81 2.96
C PRO A 847 -36.71 -16.72 1.56
N LEU A 848 -37.62 -15.77 1.35
CA LEU A 848 -38.32 -15.64 0.07
C LEU A 848 -37.35 -15.20 -1.05
N PRO A 849 -37.57 -15.57 -2.32
CA PRO A 849 -36.63 -15.29 -3.41
C PRO A 849 -36.35 -13.80 -3.69
N GLU A 850 -37.22 -12.92 -3.18
CA GLU A 850 -37.14 -11.45 -3.30
C GLU A 850 -36.54 -10.79 -2.04
N GLU A 851 -36.25 -11.56 -0.98
CA GLU A 851 -35.69 -11.06 0.28
C GLU A 851 -34.17 -11.26 0.31
N SER A 852 -33.45 -10.30 0.90
CA SER A 852 -32.03 -10.46 1.19
C SER A 852 -31.79 -11.72 2.06
N PRO A 853 -30.73 -12.50 1.80
CA PRO A 853 -30.34 -13.61 2.68
C PRO A 853 -29.98 -13.07 4.09
N PHE A 854 -29.82 -13.98 5.05
CA PHE A 854 -29.33 -13.58 6.37
C PHE A 854 -27.89 -13.12 6.24
N GLU A 855 -27.57 -12.00 6.88
CA GLU A 855 -26.23 -11.43 6.90
C GLU A 855 -25.71 -11.52 8.33
N LEU A 856 -24.61 -12.27 8.51
CA LEU A 856 -23.96 -12.43 9.79
C LEU A 856 -22.72 -11.53 9.82
N VAL A 857 -22.89 -10.33 10.39
CA VAL A 857 -21.82 -9.35 10.57
C VAL A 857 -20.95 -9.80 11.74
N VAL A 858 -19.65 -10.00 11.49
CA VAL A 858 -18.64 -10.34 12.49
C VAL A 858 -17.73 -9.13 12.70
N ASN A 859 -17.54 -8.71 13.95
CA ASN A 859 -16.66 -7.60 14.31
C ASN A 859 -15.34 -8.14 14.89
N ALA A 860 -14.31 -8.20 14.05
CA ALA A 860 -12.99 -8.71 14.39
C ALA A 860 -12.05 -7.56 14.79
N SER A 861 -11.26 -7.73 15.87
CA SER A 861 -10.20 -6.78 16.22
C SER A 861 -8.86 -7.11 15.56
N LEU A 862 -8.68 -8.36 15.12
CA LEU A 862 -7.51 -8.87 14.41
C LEU A 862 -7.99 -9.90 13.38
N GLY A 863 -7.15 -10.23 12.39
CA GLY A 863 -7.49 -11.27 11.41
C GLY A 863 -7.83 -12.62 12.06
N ILE A 864 -8.80 -13.35 11.50
CA ILE A 864 -9.26 -14.64 12.03
C ILE A 864 -8.82 -15.77 11.07
N PRO A 865 -7.84 -16.62 11.44
CA PRO A 865 -7.38 -17.73 10.58
C PRO A 865 -8.46 -18.80 10.35
N LEU A 866 -9.31 -19.05 11.35
CA LEU A 866 -10.40 -20.05 11.27
C LEU A 866 -11.61 -19.60 12.08
N LEU A 867 -12.77 -19.53 11.43
CA LEU A 867 -14.05 -19.12 12.01
C LEU A 867 -15.07 -20.24 11.85
N ARG A 868 -15.71 -20.64 12.96
CA ARG A 868 -16.79 -21.63 12.97
C ARG A 868 -18.07 -20.96 13.44
N ALA A 869 -19.11 -20.99 12.60
CA ALA A 869 -20.47 -20.59 12.97
C ALA A 869 -21.33 -21.84 13.15
N SER A 870 -21.94 -22.00 14.32
CA SER A 870 -22.74 -23.17 14.68
C SER A 870 -24.11 -22.76 15.20
N LEU A 871 -25.16 -23.46 14.77
CA LEU A 871 -26.51 -23.28 15.28
C LEU A 871 -26.68 -24.13 16.56
N VAL A 872 -27.21 -23.53 17.62
CA VAL A 872 -27.36 -24.17 18.94
C VAL A 872 -28.79 -24.00 19.43
N SER A 873 -29.44 -25.11 19.82
CA SER A 873 -30.78 -25.07 20.39
C SER A 873 -30.79 -24.37 21.75
N SER A 874 -31.76 -23.47 21.96
CA SER A 874 -31.94 -22.73 23.22
C SER A 874 -32.72 -23.52 24.29
N GLU A 875 -33.05 -24.79 24.06
CA GLU A 875 -33.79 -25.62 25.03
C GLU A 875 -32.89 -26.25 26.11
N SER A 876 -31.56 -26.23 25.95
CA SER A 876 -30.61 -26.60 27.01
C SER A 876 -30.38 -25.44 27.98
N GLY A 877 -31.01 -25.50 29.15
CA GLY A 877 -30.99 -24.41 30.13
C GLY A 877 -29.69 -24.24 30.91
N GLY A 878 -29.24 -22.99 31.05
CA GLY A 878 -28.69 -22.47 32.31
C GLY A 878 -27.25 -22.84 32.71
N SER A 879 -26.25 -22.40 31.94
CA SER A 879 -24.92 -22.04 32.46
C SER A 879 -24.14 -21.20 31.44
N PRO A 880 -23.23 -20.29 31.88
CA PRO A 880 -22.33 -19.60 30.96
C PRO A 880 -21.35 -20.62 30.35
N ILE A 881 -21.37 -20.71 29.03
CA ILE A 881 -20.78 -21.81 28.27
C ILE A 881 -19.24 -21.74 28.35
N ARG A 882 -18.64 -22.68 29.09
CA ARG A 882 -17.28 -23.13 28.79
C ARG A 882 -17.33 -24.16 27.68
N SER A 883 -16.20 -24.31 27.02
CA SER A 883 -15.99 -25.02 25.77
C SER A 883 -16.32 -26.52 25.81
N TYR A 884 -16.20 -27.17 24.64
CA TYR A 884 -16.48 -28.60 24.34
C TYR A 884 -17.91 -29.15 24.60
N GLU A 885 -18.70 -28.64 25.55
CA GLU A 885 -20.06 -29.16 25.85
C GLU A 885 -21.22 -28.37 25.19
N ILE A 886 -21.02 -27.82 23.99
CA ILE A 886 -22.15 -27.22 23.24
C ILE A 886 -22.90 -28.31 22.48
N ASN A 887 -24.21 -28.42 22.75
CA ASN A 887 -25.12 -29.27 22.00
C ASN A 887 -25.44 -28.64 20.63
N ILE A 888 -24.47 -28.74 19.70
CA ILE A 888 -24.54 -28.15 18.36
C ILE A 888 -25.62 -28.86 17.53
N THR A 889 -26.61 -28.09 17.05
CA THR A 889 -27.65 -28.58 16.13
C THR A 889 -27.06 -28.87 14.73
N GLY A 890 -26.09 -28.05 14.31
CA GLY A 890 -25.31 -28.22 13.08
C GLY A 890 -24.42 -26.99 12.81
N SER A 891 -23.46 -27.10 11.90
CA SER A 891 -22.72 -25.92 11.40
C SER A 891 -23.59 -25.15 10.42
N LEU A 892 -23.40 -23.83 10.31
CA LEU A 892 -24.07 -23.05 9.26
C LEU A 892 -23.48 -23.42 7.89
N HIS A 893 -24.32 -23.45 6.85
CA HIS A 893 -23.85 -23.57 5.47
C HIS A 893 -22.89 -22.40 5.14
N GLY A 894 -21.71 -22.72 4.61
CA GLY A 894 -20.59 -21.77 4.42
C GLY A 894 -19.58 -21.73 5.56
N SER A 895 -19.85 -22.36 6.72
CA SER A 895 -18.88 -22.55 7.80
C SER A 895 -18.15 -23.91 7.66
N PRO A 896 -16.85 -24.01 7.98
CA PRO A 896 -15.98 -22.96 8.51
C PRO A 896 -15.51 -21.96 7.44
N GLY A 897 -15.44 -20.68 7.83
CA GLY A 897 -14.68 -19.66 7.12
C GLY A 897 -13.21 -19.68 7.56
N ALA A 898 -12.30 -19.20 6.71
CA ALA A 898 -10.87 -19.13 7.00
C ALA A 898 -10.24 -17.88 6.40
N TRP A 899 -9.13 -17.41 6.99
CA TRP A 899 -8.34 -16.27 6.52
C TRP A 899 -9.16 -14.98 6.39
N ILE A 900 -9.99 -14.70 7.40
CA ILE A 900 -10.83 -13.52 7.45
C ILE A 900 -9.98 -12.32 7.89
N ALA A 901 -10.23 -11.16 7.29
CA ALA A 901 -9.58 -9.90 7.60
C ALA A 901 -9.94 -9.39 9.02
N SER A 902 -9.36 -8.25 9.41
CA SER A 902 -9.81 -7.48 10.58
C SER A 902 -11.16 -6.80 10.34
N ASP A 903 -11.65 -6.11 11.37
CA ASP A 903 -12.79 -5.21 11.33
C ASP A 903 -14.11 -5.93 10.95
N LEU A 904 -15.04 -5.25 10.25
CA LEU A 904 -16.39 -5.78 9.99
C LEU A 904 -16.41 -6.68 8.75
N THR A 905 -16.69 -7.98 8.94
CA THR A 905 -16.88 -8.96 7.86
C THR A 905 -18.31 -9.45 7.80
N ASP A 906 -18.94 -9.35 6.63
CA ASP A 906 -20.28 -9.86 6.35
C ASP A 906 -20.25 -11.29 5.82
N LEU A 907 -20.90 -12.21 6.52
CA LEU A 907 -21.03 -13.62 6.11
C LEU A 907 -22.47 -13.93 5.72
N ILE A 908 -22.70 -14.20 4.43
CA ILE A 908 -24.03 -14.52 3.91
C ILE A 908 -24.43 -15.94 4.30
N TRP A 909 -25.60 -16.08 4.93
CA TRP A 909 -26.21 -17.36 5.31
C TRP A 909 -27.59 -17.54 4.66
N ASP A 910 -27.81 -18.69 4.03
CA ASP A 910 -29.06 -19.02 3.30
C ASP A 910 -30.10 -19.76 4.16
N GLY A 911 -29.90 -19.80 5.48
CA GLY A 911 -30.75 -20.48 6.45
C GLY A 911 -30.47 -21.98 6.62
N LYS A 912 -29.55 -22.57 5.83
CA LYS A 912 -29.26 -24.02 5.87
C LYS A 912 -28.12 -24.38 6.81
N LEU A 913 -28.10 -25.62 7.25
CA LEU A 913 -26.94 -26.25 7.84
C LEU A 913 -25.94 -26.70 6.76
N ASP A 914 -24.71 -26.99 7.15
CA ASP A 914 -23.64 -27.56 6.30
C ASP A 914 -24.07 -28.83 5.52
N SER A 915 -24.99 -29.61 6.07
CA SER A 915 -25.68 -30.73 5.41
C SER A 915 -26.53 -30.35 4.19
N GLY A 916 -26.76 -29.07 3.94
CA GLY A 916 -27.68 -28.54 2.93
C GLY A 916 -29.16 -28.60 3.33
N THR A 917 -29.48 -28.96 4.58
CA THR A 917 -30.87 -29.02 5.09
C THR A 917 -31.21 -27.84 5.97
N TYR A 918 -32.49 -27.44 6.01
CA TYR A 918 -32.98 -26.46 6.98
C TYR A 918 -33.10 -27.06 8.40
N PRO A 919 -32.77 -26.31 9.46
CA PRO A 919 -32.91 -26.77 10.85
C PRO A 919 -34.38 -26.86 11.28
N PRO A 920 -34.77 -27.78 12.19
CA PRO A 920 -36.17 -27.96 12.56
C PRO A 920 -36.76 -26.72 13.27
N LYS A 921 -38.09 -26.57 13.25
CA LYS A 921 -38.78 -25.48 13.97
C LYS A 921 -38.40 -25.50 15.45
N GLY A 922 -37.94 -24.36 15.99
CA GLY A 922 -37.41 -24.29 17.35
C GLY A 922 -36.77 -22.93 17.65
N ALA A 923 -36.26 -22.76 18.88
CA ALA A 923 -35.55 -21.55 19.28
C ALA A 923 -34.03 -21.78 19.32
N TYR A 924 -33.26 -20.86 18.75
CA TYR A 924 -31.83 -21.04 18.50
C TYR A 924 -30.99 -19.79 18.80
N ARG A 925 -29.68 -20.00 18.90
CA ARG A 925 -28.64 -18.97 18.76
C ARG A 925 -27.62 -19.43 17.73
N ILE A 926 -26.93 -18.48 17.10
CA ILE A 926 -25.67 -18.73 16.40
C ILE A 926 -24.55 -18.54 17.43
N VAL A 927 -23.74 -19.58 17.63
CA VAL A 927 -22.50 -19.49 18.39
C VAL A 927 -21.35 -19.39 17.40
N LEU A 928 -20.62 -18.29 17.50
CA LEU A 928 -19.43 -18.00 16.72
C LEU A 928 -18.20 -18.41 17.54
N ARG A 929 -17.27 -19.11 16.90
CA ARG A 929 -15.95 -19.42 17.46
C ARG A 929 -14.88 -18.94 16.49
N ALA A 930 -14.05 -18.00 16.92
CA ALA A 930 -12.92 -17.48 16.15
C ALA A 930 -11.62 -17.97 16.79
N LEU A 931 -10.79 -18.68 16.01
CA LEU A 931 -9.49 -19.14 16.47
C LEU A 931 -8.53 -17.95 16.54
N ARG A 932 -7.79 -17.79 17.63
CA ARG A 932 -6.75 -16.76 17.72
C ARG A 932 -5.57 -17.06 16.79
N ILE A 933 -4.81 -16.02 16.43
CA ILE A 933 -3.66 -16.15 15.53
C ILE A 933 -2.59 -17.04 16.21
N PHE A 934 -2.08 -18.05 15.50
CA PHE A 934 -1.26 -19.15 16.03
C PHE A 934 -1.90 -20.02 17.14
N GLY A 935 -3.21 -19.95 17.33
CA GLY A 935 -3.95 -20.86 18.21
C GLY A 935 -4.02 -22.30 17.66
N ASP A 936 -4.05 -23.28 18.56
CA ASP A 936 -4.29 -24.68 18.22
C ASP A 936 -5.81 -24.93 18.14
N ALA A 937 -6.30 -25.28 16.96
CA ALA A 937 -7.73 -25.55 16.72
C ALA A 937 -8.33 -26.68 17.59
N ASN A 938 -7.49 -27.49 18.24
CA ASN A 938 -7.88 -28.54 19.18
C ASN A 938 -7.92 -28.09 20.65
N LYS A 939 -7.23 -26.99 21.00
CA LYS A 939 -7.29 -26.37 22.34
C LYS A 939 -8.42 -25.37 22.36
N THR A 940 -9.25 -25.43 23.40
CA THR A 940 -10.44 -24.59 23.43
C THR A 940 -10.24 -23.19 23.98
N ASP A 941 -9.16 -22.98 24.74
CA ASP A 941 -8.84 -21.68 25.34
C ASP A 941 -8.20 -20.71 24.30
N ASP A 942 -7.81 -21.26 23.14
CA ASP A 942 -7.28 -20.56 21.97
C ASP A 942 -8.40 -20.02 21.05
N TRP A 943 -9.68 -20.25 21.39
CA TRP A 943 -10.84 -19.72 20.67
C TRP A 943 -11.53 -18.61 21.44
N ASP A 944 -11.78 -17.48 20.77
CA ASP A 944 -12.76 -16.49 21.22
C ASP A 944 -14.17 -16.93 20.81
N VAL A 945 -15.17 -16.60 21.64
CA VAL A 945 -16.56 -17.05 21.47
C VAL A 945 -17.52 -15.87 21.62
N ALA A 946 -18.44 -15.74 20.67
CA ALA A 946 -19.55 -14.79 20.70
C ALA A 946 -20.88 -15.50 20.40
N GLU A 947 -22.00 -14.95 20.85
CA GLU A 947 -23.34 -15.51 20.66
C GLU A 947 -24.28 -14.47 20.06
N SER A 948 -25.08 -14.85 19.07
CA SER A 948 -26.18 -14.00 18.60
C SER A 948 -27.28 -13.88 19.68
N PRO A 949 -28.14 -12.85 19.58
CA PRO A 949 -29.46 -12.89 20.21
C PRO A 949 -30.20 -14.19 19.89
N ARG A 950 -31.11 -14.62 20.77
CA ARG A 950 -31.96 -15.79 20.52
C ARG A 950 -32.98 -15.45 19.43
N PHE A 951 -33.23 -16.37 18.51
CA PHE A 951 -34.29 -16.24 17.52
C PHE A 951 -35.10 -17.54 17.42
N ILE A 952 -36.27 -17.47 16.79
CA ILE A 952 -37.17 -18.59 16.56
C ILE A 952 -37.15 -18.90 15.07
N ILE A 953 -36.97 -20.16 14.68
CA ILE A 953 -37.08 -20.59 13.29
C ILE A 953 -38.49 -21.10 13.05
N GLU A 954 -39.17 -20.49 12.09
CA GLU A 954 -40.47 -20.91 11.55
C GLU A 954 -40.31 -21.27 10.06
N TYR A 955 -41.29 -22.00 9.53
CA TYR A 955 -41.37 -22.34 8.11
C TYR A 955 -42.52 -21.57 7.46
N ASN A 956 -42.35 -21.19 6.20
CA ASN A 956 -43.47 -20.73 5.38
C ASN A 956 -44.46 -21.90 5.17
N GLU A 957 -45.76 -21.63 5.30
CA GLU A 957 -46.85 -22.58 5.01
C GLU A 957 -47.07 -22.77 3.51
#